data_AF-A0A093VA86-F1
#
_entry.id   AF-A0A093VA86-F1
#
_cell.length_a   1.000
_cell.length_b   1.000
_cell.length_c   1.000
_cell.angle_alpha   90.00
_cell.angle_beta   90.00
_cell.angle_gamma   90.00
#
_symmetry.space_group_name_H-M   'P 1'
#
loop_
_entity.id
_entity.type
_entity.pdbx_description
1 polymer ?
#
loop_
_entity_poly.entity_id
_entity_poly.type
_entity_poly.pdbx_seq_one_letter_code
_entity_poly.pdbx_strand_id
1 'polypeptide(L)'
;MSSKQVPAIPTLEEKHSGIPSRLYEKAHLAKSLILDIQTKQQNDRKRGVAIPAGVEKNTFFRAIDELSEQLGKENVELNDQPLKDGWYMEHPNTHDAMHVLDEEELVASAVVYPGSTEEVQKIVLWANKYKVPIFPISIGRNLGYGGAAPRVRGSVVIDLGRRMNKILDINPVDHTCLVEPGVTFYALYEEIQRRGYKHLWIDCPDLGGGSVLGNTLDRGIGYTVYGDHWACHSGLEVVLPTGELIRTGMGAMANSSSWQIFPYGYGPMADGLFSQSNYGIVTKLGMTLMPNPGGYESYLYTFPNELDLAPLVDIIRPLRIGNILENVAQLRHVVQAIAYSGKPRNSYFKGEGQMSDELVREIARKELNYGEFTWLYYGMSYGPKEIRQYKLDIIHKEFSKIPGARRIDPATLPKTDYFWSRDNIAAGIPDFEELRWVNWYPNGGHIAFSPVSPVRGADATELWRIARSRAAEFGHDIFPAFCVGLREMHLIVECVFDRDDPDSRKKALACMRAMIDEAASKGYGEYRTHLVLMDQIAKTYDFNDHALMKFNERIKDTLDPNGILAPGKSGVWPARYRGRGWEMSGLGDQSEGSGVARDSATRFSKYYRQRQIKIAQDSNIIERYIILYQQQCSFNWKKQTPAGRCPGVGHESGSSWPILADIIKVEHPERGDDTRAWGPPFAEYKDGREGPGESAYYLSVNRNKKSLGLSFAHPEGVEILHELAKNCDVLVENYLPGSLKKYNMDYESIRKLNPRLIYASITGYGQTGPYSNRPGFDVMVEAEFGLMHLTGSRDGPPVKVGVAVTDLTTGLYACNSIMAALLARANTGEGQHLDVCLSDVQTATLANMAESVLISGKPDSGRWGTAHPSVVPYQGFKTSDGDIFLGGANDRLFGILCEKLGKSEWSKDPKYVTNNERVRNRKELEDLIEAETTKRTTQEWLEILEGSGLPYAAVNDVLGTLNHEHTKARGMVQEIDHPSCGPIKVLSPPVKYSNADPSIRSPPPLLGEHTDEILESVVGLGKERIQNLKAKGVVA
;
A
#
# COMPACT_ATOMS: atom_id res chain seq x y z
N MET A 1 34.14 -45.51 -15.86
CA MET A 1 32.71 -45.48 -15.46
C MET A 1 31.90 -45.21 -16.71
N SER A 2 30.68 -45.75 -16.83
CA SER A 2 29.83 -45.45 -17.99
C SER A 2 29.32 -44.03 -17.84
N SER A 3 29.88 -43.09 -18.59
CA SER A 3 29.39 -41.71 -18.60
C SER A 3 28.00 -41.70 -19.24
N LYS A 4 26.95 -41.59 -18.41
CA LYS A 4 25.62 -41.24 -18.90
C LYS A 4 25.78 -39.97 -19.73
N GLN A 5 25.29 -39.97 -20.97
CA GLN A 5 25.39 -38.78 -21.82
C GLN A 5 24.63 -37.64 -21.13
N VAL A 6 25.35 -36.61 -20.66
CA VAL A 6 24.75 -35.47 -19.97
C VAL A 6 23.88 -34.73 -21.01
N PRO A 7 22.56 -34.61 -20.79
CA PRO A 7 21.70 -33.89 -21.71
C PRO A 7 22.08 -32.40 -21.75
N ALA A 8 21.95 -31.78 -22.92
CA ALA A 8 22.23 -30.35 -23.12
C ALA A 8 21.58 -29.47 -22.03
N ILE A 9 22.21 -28.34 -21.74
CA ILE A 9 21.76 -27.39 -20.71
C ILE A 9 21.33 -26.12 -21.44
N PRO A 10 20.08 -25.64 -21.26
CA PRO A 10 19.61 -24.47 -21.98
C PRO A 10 20.41 -23.23 -21.57
N THR A 11 21.01 -22.56 -22.55
CA THR A 11 21.75 -21.32 -22.32
C THR A 11 20.81 -20.12 -22.22
N LEU A 12 21.31 -18.99 -21.71
CA LEU A 12 20.53 -17.77 -21.55
C LEU A 12 20.07 -17.18 -22.90
N GLU A 13 20.84 -17.43 -23.95
CA GLU A 13 20.57 -17.08 -25.35
C GLU A 13 19.43 -17.94 -25.95
N GLU A 14 19.25 -19.17 -25.46
CA GLU A 14 18.18 -20.10 -25.87
C GLU A 14 16.89 -19.93 -25.04
N LYS A 15 17.01 -19.60 -23.75
CA LYS A 15 15.91 -19.50 -22.80
C LYS A 15 16.17 -18.42 -21.75
N HIS A 16 15.19 -17.56 -21.46
CA HIS A 16 15.29 -16.49 -20.44
C HIS A 16 15.77 -16.95 -19.04
N SER A 17 15.54 -18.21 -18.68
CA SER A 17 15.95 -18.81 -17.41
C SER A 17 17.26 -19.62 -17.51
N GLY A 18 17.93 -19.62 -18.67
CA GLY A 18 19.08 -20.46 -18.99
C GLY A 18 20.38 -20.01 -18.31
N ILE A 19 21.45 -20.79 -18.52
CA ILE A 19 22.76 -20.52 -17.95
C ILE A 19 23.54 -19.55 -18.87
N PRO A 20 24.24 -18.53 -18.34
CA PRO A 20 25.19 -17.77 -19.15
C PRO A 20 26.26 -18.68 -19.75
N SER A 21 26.62 -18.45 -21.01
CA SER A 21 27.66 -19.21 -21.72
C SER A 21 28.97 -19.33 -20.91
N ARG A 22 29.36 -18.30 -20.15
CA ARG A 22 30.55 -18.30 -19.26
C ARG A 22 30.49 -19.27 -18.06
N LEU A 23 29.31 -19.76 -17.69
CA LEU A 23 29.09 -20.70 -16.57
C LEU A 23 28.70 -22.11 -17.07
N TYR A 24 28.66 -22.35 -18.38
CA TYR A 24 28.18 -23.60 -18.98
C TYR A 24 28.94 -24.83 -18.44
N GLU A 25 30.28 -24.77 -18.37
CA GLU A 25 31.10 -25.89 -17.87
C GLU A 25 30.81 -26.23 -16.38
N LYS A 26 30.56 -25.22 -15.55
CA LYS A 26 30.18 -25.43 -14.14
C LYS A 26 28.81 -26.08 -14.03
N ALA A 27 27.85 -25.62 -14.83
CA ALA A 27 26.51 -26.20 -14.91
C ALA A 27 26.54 -27.64 -15.46
N HIS A 28 27.38 -27.92 -16.46
CA HIS A 28 27.59 -29.25 -17.02
C HIS A 28 28.20 -30.21 -15.99
N LEU A 29 29.24 -29.79 -15.26
CA LEU A 29 29.82 -30.57 -14.17
C LEU A 29 28.79 -30.87 -13.07
N ALA A 30 28.04 -29.86 -12.62
CA ALA A 30 27.00 -30.03 -11.62
C ALA A 30 25.90 -31.02 -12.06
N LYS A 31 25.43 -30.92 -13.32
CA LYS A 31 24.45 -31.85 -13.90
C LYS A 31 25.02 -33.28 -14.03
N SER A 32 26.31 -33.43 -14.39
CA SER A 32 26.99 -34.74 -14.40
C SER A 32 26.99 -35.37 -13.02
N LEU A 33 27.42 -34.63 -11.99
CA LEU A 33 27.50 -35.15 -10.62
C LEU A 33 26.13 -35.62 -10.10
N ILE A 34 25.05 -34.89 -10.41
CA ILE A 34 23.68 -35.32 -10.10
C ILE A 34 23.34 -36.63 -10.81
N LEU A 35 23.58 -36.72 -12.13
CA LEU A 35 23.27 -37.91 -12.93
C LEU A 35 24.10 -39.14 -12.53
N ASP A 36 25.33 -38.95 -12.07
CA ASP A 36 26.23 -40.02 -11.62
C ASP A 36 25.74 -40.69 -10.32
N ILE A 37 25.09 -39.92 -9.42
CA ILE A 37 24.57 -40.44 -8.15
C ILE A 37 23.06 -40.74 -8.14
N GLN A 38 22.28 -40.22 -9.11
CA GLN A 38 20.83 -40.37 -9.17
C GLN A 38 20.37 -41.85 -9.12
N THR A 39 19.44 -42.15 -8.21
CA THR A 39 18.82 -43.49 -8.06
C THR A 39 17.30 -43.49 -8.25
N LYS A 40 16.60 -42.37 -7.99
CA LYS A 40 15.16 -42.21 -8.20
C LYS A 40 14.78 -42.53 -9.64
N GLN A 41 13.80 -43.41 -9.81
CA GLN A 41 13.19 -43.73 -11.11
C GLN A 41 11.98 -42.83 -11.38
N GLN A 42 11.66 -42.62 -12.66
CA GLN A 42 10.44 -41.92 -13.05
C GLN A 42 9.23 -42.80 -12.76
N ASN A 43 8.36 -42.37 -11.85
CA ASN A 43 7.10 -43.04 -11.55
C ASN A 43 5.95 -42.43 -12.36
N ASP A 44 4.95 -43.27 -12.66
CA ASP A 44 3.61 -42.81 -13.06
C ASP A 44 2.83 -42.24 -11.87
N ARG A 45 1.87 -41.37 -12.15
CA ARG A 45 1.05 -40.75 -11.11
C ARG A 45 0.09 -41.74 -10.44
N LYS A 46 0.13 -41.77 -9.12
CA LYS A 46 -0.80 -42.48 -8.24
C LYS A 46 -2.13 -41.75 -8.14
N ARG A 47 -2.11 -40.40 -8.12
CA ARG A 47 -3.30 -39.54 -8.11
C ARG A 47 -3.40 -38.77 -9.42
N GLY A 48 -4.58 -38.79 -10.04
CA GLY A 48 -4.87 -37.98 -11.24
C GLY A 48 -4.76 -36.47 -10.99
N VAL A 49 -5.06 -35.65 -12.00
CA VAL A 49 -5.04 -34.17 -11.94
C VAL A 49 -5.66 -33.68 -10.62
N ALA A 50 -4.88 -32.93 -9.84
CA ALA A 50 -5.33 -32.42 -8.56
C ALA A 50 -6.36 -31.32 -8.82
N ILE A 51 -7.62 -31.53 -8.43
CA ILE A 51 -8.69 -30.54 -8.57
C ILE A 51 -8.74 -29.69 -7.29
N PRO A 52 -8.72 -28.35 -7.37
CA PRO A 52 -8.73 -27.51 -6.17
C PRO A 52 -10.00 -27.70 -5.34
N ALA A 53 -9.83 -27.78 -4.02
CA ALA A 53 -10.91 -28.10 -3.09
C ALA A 53 -12.08 -27.11 -3.16
N GLY A 54 -13.28 -27.65 -3.33
CA GLY A 54 -14.53 -26.88 -3.50
C GLY A 54 -14.86 -26.49 -4.94
N VAL A 55 -14.04 -26.87 -5.93
CA VAL A 55 -14.36 -26.77 -7.35
C VAL A 55 -14.79 -28.14 -7.88
N GLU A 56 -15.91 -28.20 -8.60
CA GLU A 56 -16.41 -29.44 -9.20
C GLU A 56 -15.60 -29.78 -10.47
N LYS A 57 -15.24 -31.05 -10.67
CA LYS A 57 -14.26 -31.49 -11.68
C LYS A 57 -14.58 -31.00 -13.09
N ASN A 58 -15.83 -31.12 -13.56
CA ASN A 58 -16.21 -30.67 -14.90
C ASN A 58 -16.24 -29.14 -15.01
N THR A 59 -16.55 -28.44 -13.91
CA THR A 59 -16.46 -26.98 -13.82
C THR A 59 -15.01 -26.49 -13.85
N PHE A 60 -14.06 -27.22 -13.23
CA PHE A 60 -12.64 -26.90 -13.34
C PHE A 60 -12.11 -27.01 -14.77
N PHE A 61 -12.40 -28.10 -15.50
CA PHE A 61 -11.93 -28.24 -16.89
C PHE A 61 -12.53 -27.17 -17.81
N ARG A 62 -13.83 -26.87 -17.71
CA ARG A 62 -14.44 -25.75 -18.44
C ARG A 62 -13.82 -24.39 -18.10
N ALA A 63 -13.37 -24.20 -16.85
CA ALA A 63 -12.66 -22.99 -16.46
C ALA A 63 -11.28 -22.91 -17.14
N ILE A 64 -10.55 -24.04 -17.22
CA ILE A 64 -9.27 -24.12 -17.92
C ILE A 64 -9.44 -23.89 -19.43
N ASP A 65 -10.49 -24.43 -20.05
CA ASP A 65 -10.82 -24.17 -21.46
C ASP A 65 -11.02 -22.67 -21.71
N GLU A 66 -11.84 -22.00 -20.89
CA GLU A 66 -12.08 -20.55 -20.99
C GLU A 66 -10.78 -19.73 -20.78
N LEU A 67 -9.91 -20.14 -19.85
CA LEU A 67 -8.64 -19.44 -19.64
C LEU A 67 -7.68 -19.62 -20.83
N SER A 68 -7.71 -20.81 -21.44
CA SER A 68 -6.95 -21.13 -22.64
C SER A 68 -7.42 -20.32 -23.86
N GLU A 69 -8.72 -20.01 -23.94
CA GLU A 69 -9.26 -19.07 -24.95
C GLU A 69 -8.82 -17.62 -24.69
N GLN A 70 -8.67 -17.20 -23.43
CA GLN A 70 -8.27 -15.84 -23.05
C GLN A 70 -6.77 -15.53 -23.18
N LEU A 71 -5.91 -16.56 -23.05
CA LEU A 71 -4.45 -16.45 -23.03
C LEU A 71 -3.75 -17.13 -24.21
N GLY A 72 -4.43 -17.97 -24.99
CA GLY A 72 -3.82 -18.90 -25.93
C GLY A 72 -3.56 -20.27 -25.30
N LYS A 73 -3.84 -21.35 -26.03
CA LYS A 73 -3.76 -22.74 -25.52
C LYS A 73 -2.34 -23.15 -25.15
N GLU A 74 -1.35 -22.60 -25.83
CA GLU A 74 0.07 -22.78 -25.56
C GLU A 74 0.56 -22.11 -24.26
N ASN A 75 -0.27 -21.24 -23.67
CA ASN A 75 0.03 -20.51 -22.43
C ASN A 75 -0.75 -21.04 -21.20
N VAL A 76 -1.45 -22.18 -21.34
CA VAL A 76 -2.20 -22.87 -20.27
C VAL A 76 -1.92 -24.37 -20.35
N GLU A 77 -1.22 -24.91 -19.35
CA GLU A 77 -0.74 -26.29 -19.32
C GLU A 77 -1.39 -27.06 -18.15
N LEU A 78 -2.24 -28.04 -18.46
CA LEU A 78 -2.77 -28.95 -17.44
C LEU A 78 -1.65 -29.82 -16.89
N ASN A 79 -1.59 -29.95 -15.57
CA ASN A 79 -0.65 -30.85 -14.92
C ASN A 79 -1.26 -32.26 -14.83
N ASP A 80 -1.27 -32.97 -15.96
CA ASP A 80 -1.78 -34.34 -16.11
C ASP A 80 -0.69 -35.38 -16.43
N GLN A 81 0.52 -34.94 -16.76
CA GLN A 81 1.69 -35.78 -17.03
C GLN A 81 2.39 -36.29 -15.75
N PRO A 82 3.25 -37.32 -15.85
CA PRO A 82 4.13 -37.74 -14.75
C PRO A 82 4.97 -36.57 -14.21
N LEU A 83 5.10 -36.48 -12.88
CA LEU A 83 5.86 -35.42 -12.22
C LEU A 83 7.36 -35.64 -12.45
N LYS A 84 8.05 -34.60 -12.92
CA LYS A 84 9.49 -34.62 -13.18
C LYS A 84 10.18 -33.57 -12.31
N ASP A 85 10.87 -34.01 -11.26
CA ASP A 85 11.61 -33.12 -10.33
C ASP A 85 12.66 -32.25 -11.04
N GLY A 86 13.18 -32.72 -12.17
CA GLY A 86 14.22 -32.03 -12.95
C GLY A 86 15.48 -31.75 -12.14
N TRP A 87 16.09 -30.58 -12.40
CA TRP A 87 17.21 -30.03 -11.63
C TRP A 87 17.20 -28.51 -11.72
N TYR A 88 18.10 -27.79 -11.02
CA TYR A 88 18.01 -26.34 -10.87
C TYR A 88 17.83 -25.52 -12.16
N MET A 89 18.46 -25.89 -13.28
CA MET A 89 18.27 -25.14 -14.54
C MET A 89 16.97 -25.50 -15.29
N GLU A 90 16.46 -26.70 -15.06
CA GLU A 90 15.30 -27.32 -15.72
C GLU A 90 14.33 -27.86 -14.65
N HIS A 91 13.91 -27.00 -13.74
CA HIS A 91 13.01 -27.36 -12.64
C HIS A 91 11.55 -27.41 -13.12
N PRO A 92 10.67 -28.18 -12.45
CA PRO A 92 9.24 -28.11 -12.66
C PRO A 92 8.66 -26.79 -12.16
N ASN A 93 7.55 -26.38 -12.76
CA ASN A 93 6.64 -25.35 -12.23
C ASN A 93 5.31 -25.93 -11.72
N THR A 94 5.26 -27.26 -11.52
CA THR A 94 4.05 -28.02 -11.18
C THR A 94 4.00 -28.55 -9.75
N HIS A 95 5.14 -28.71 -9.08
CA HIS A 95 5.25 -29.34 -7.76
C HIS A 95 6.58 -28.97 -7.09
N ASP A 96 6.82 -29.52 -5.89
CA ASP A 96 8.06 -29.33 -5.14
C ASP A 96 9.14 -30.30 -5.64
N ALA A 97 10.13 -29.77 -6.37
CA ALA A 97 11.25 -30.53 -6.92
C ALA A 97 12.14 -31.17 -5.83
N MET A 98 12.05 -30.73 -4.58
CA MET A 98 12.82 -31.23 -3.44
C MET A 98 11.89 -31.70 -2.32
N HIS A 99 10.76 -32.31 -2.71
CA HIS A 99 9.65 -32.70 -1.84
C HIS A 99 10.07 -33.37 -0.52
N VAL A 100 9.78 -32.69 0.59
CA VAL A 100 9.88 -33.27 1.95
C VAL A 100 8.64 -34.11 2.32
N LEU A 101 7.54 -33.98 1.57
CA LEU A 101 6.35 -34.83 1.64
C LEU A 101 6.35 -35.86 0.49
N ASP A 102 5.23 -36.55 0.27
CA ASP A 102 4.97 -37.28 -0.98
C ASP A 102 5.10 -36.34 -2.20
N GLU A 103 5.68 -36.83 -3.29
CA GLU A 103 6.05 -36.01 -4.47
C GLU A 103 4.82 -35.37 -5.14
N GLU A 104 3.67 -36.03 -5.03
CA GLU A 104 2.43 -35.48 -5.52
C GLU A 104 1.78 -34.50 -4.55
N GLU A 105 2.18 -34.39 -3.28
CA GLU A 105 1.36 -33.73 -2.25
C GLU A 105 1.14 -32.24 -2.53
N LEU A 106 2.23 -31.48 -2.62
CA LEU A 106 2.22 -30.06 -2.98
C LEU A 106 2.28 -29.91 -4.51
N VAL A 107 1.16 -30.17 -5.17
CA VAL A 107 1.06 -30.19 -6.65
C VAL A 107 0.01 -29.20 -7.18
N ALA A 108 0.33 -28.55 -8.29
CA ALA A 108 -0.56 -27.70 -9.05
C ALA A 108 -1.57 -28.51 -9.89
N SER A 109 -2.73 -27.90 -10.18
CA SER A 109 -3.70 -28.44 -11.15
C SER A 109 -3.32 -28.14 -12.60
N ALA A 110 -2.77 -26.94 -12.82
CA ALA A 110 -2.29 -26.42 -14.08
C ALA A 110 -1.23 -25.34 -13.83
N VAL A 111 -0.46 -25.00 -14.86
CA VAL A 111 0.44 -23.84 -14.90
C VAL A 111 -0.02 -22.91 -16.02
N VAL A 112 -0.01 -21.61 -15.76
CA VAL A 112 -0.38 -20.58 -16.75
C VAL A 112 0.70 -19.52 -16.87
N TYR A 113 0.87 -19.04 -18.10
CA TYR A 113 2.05 -18.28 -18.51
C TYR A 113 1.64 -16.90 -19.07
N PRO A 114 1.26 -15.91 -18.24
CA PRO A 114 0.91 -14.58 -18.72
C PRO A 114 2.12 -13.84 -19.32
N GLY A 115 1.91 -13.10 -20.40
CA GLY A 115 2.92 -12.28 -21.07
C GLY A 115 2.78 -10.78 -20.84
N SER A 116 1.78 -10.35 -20.07
CA SER A 116 1.59 -8.95 -19.72
C SER A 116 0.84 -8.79 -18.39
N THR A 117 0.83 -7.57 -17.87
CA THR A 117 0.09 -7.20 -16.65
C THR A 117 -1.42 -7.37 -16.84
N GLU A 118 -1.93 -7.09 -18.03
CA GLU A 118 -3.34 -7.27 -18.41
C GLU A 118 -3.72 -8.75 -18.48
N GLU A 119 -2.82 -9.63 -18.92
CA GLU A 119 -3.03 -11.09 -18.84
C GLU A 119 -3.07 -11.58 -17.38
N VAL A 120 -2.27 -11.00 -16.48
CA VAL A 120 -2.37 -11.27 -15.03
C VAL A 120 -3.74 -10.82 -14.48
N GLN A 121 -4.24 -9.65 -14.87
CA GLN A 121 -5.58 -9.18 -14.48
C GLN A 121 -6.67 -10.15 -14.97
N LYS A 122 -6.61 -10.65 -16.21
CA LYS A 122 -7.52 -11.69 -16.72
C LYS A 122 -7.51 -12.94 -15.85
N ILE A 123 -6.32 -13.46 -15.49
CA ILE A 123 -6.19 -14.64 -14.61
C ILE A 123 -6.83 -14.40 -13.24
N VAL A 124 -6.64 -13.22 -12.65
CA VAL A 124 -7.25 -12.86 -11.35
C VAL A 124 -8.78 -12.80 -11.45
N LEU A 125 -9.32 -12.20 -12.50
CA LEU A 125 -10.78 -12.13 -12.73
C LEU A 125 -11.37 -13.53 -12.98
N TRP A 126 -10.68 -14.36 -13.75
CA TRP A 126 -11.01 -15.77 -13.96
C TRP A 126 -11.00 -16.57 -12.65
N ALA A 127 -9.97 -16.41 -11.83
CA ALA A 127 -9.82 -17.10 -10.55
C ALA A 127 -10.96 -16.71 -9.58
N ASN A 128 -11.37 -15.43 -9.58
CA ASN A 128 -12.55 -14.97 -8.83
C ASN A 128 -13.86 -15.60 -9.33
N LYS A 129 -14.06 -15.65 -10.65
CA LYS A 129 -15.26 -16.25 -11.29
C LYS A 129 -15.43 -17.71 -10.90
N TYR A 130 -14.36 -18.50 -10.98
CA TYR A 130 -14.39 -19.95 -10.72
C TYR A 130 -14.00 -20.33 -9.28
N LYS A 131 -13.59 -19.37 -8.46
CA LYS A 131 -13.11 -19.55 -7.08
C LYS A 131 -11.91 -20.49 -6.94
N VAL A 132 -11.15 -20.63 -8.02
CA VAL A 132 -9.93 -21.42 -8.12
C VAL A 132 -8.80 -20.68 -7.38
N PRO A 133 -8.08 -21.33 -6.45
CA PRO A 133 -6.90 -20.72 -5.85
C PRO A 133 -5.77 -20.65 -6.89
N ILE A 134 -5.07 -19.52 -6.90
CA ILE A 134 -3.95 -19.21 -7.78
C ILE A 134 -2.69 -18.95 -6.96
N PHE A 135 -1.54 -19.38 -7.47
CA PHE A 135 -0.26 -19.26 -6.78
C PHE A 135 0.80 -18.64 -7.70
N PRO A 136 1.13 -17.34 -7.54
CA PRO A 136 2.07 -16.66 -8.41
C PRO A 136 3.51 -17.05 -8.08
N ILE A 137 4.29 -17.29 -9.13
CA ILE A 137 5.75 -17.45 -9.07
C ILE A 137 6.41 -16.53 -10.08
N SER A 138 7.64 -16.11 -9.78
CA SER A 138 8.48 -15.43 -10.76
C SER A 138 9.18 -16.46 -11.65
N ILE A 139 10.24 -17.09 -11.15
CA ILE A 139 10.99 -18.14 -11.88
C ILE A 139 10.72 -19.56 -11.36
N GLY A 140 10.30 -19.73 -10.10
CA GLY A 140 10.05 -21.07 -9.50
C GLY A 140 11.26 -21.72 -8.80
N ARG A 141 12.45 -21.14 -8.90
CA ARG A 141 13.71 -21.61 -8.24
C ARG A 141 13.77 -21.41 -6.72
N ASN A 142 12.65 -21.45 -6.00
CA ASN A 142 12.62 -21.31 -4.54
C ASN A 142 12.89 -22.65 -3.81
N LEU A 143 13.90 -23.37 -4.29
CA LEU A 143 14.28 -24.69 -3.76
C LEU A 143 14.72 -24.56 -2.28
N GLY A 144 14.50 -25.60 -1.48
CA GLY A 144 14.64 -25.53 -0.02
C GLY A 144 13.44 -24.93 0.71
N TYR A 145 12.58 -24.21 -0.02
CA TYR A 145 11.40 -23.53 0.50
C TYR A 145 10.09 -23.95 -0.21
N GLY A 146 10.11 -25.02 -1.00
CA GLY A 146 8.97 -25.59 -1.74
C GLY A 146 8.97 -25.33 -3.26
N GLY A 147 10.00 -24.67 -3.80
CA GLY A 147 10.18 -24.46 -5.24
C GLY A 147 9.05 -23.63 -5.86
N ALA A 148 8.40 -24.21 -6.86
CA ALA A 148 7.25 -23.64 -7.57
C ALA A 148 5.90 -24.14 -7.02
N ALA A 149 5.90 -25.02 -6.02
CA ALA A 149 4.70 -25.69 -5.55
C ALA A 149 3.71 -24.71 -4.90
N PRO A 150 2.39 -24.88 -5.13
CA PRO A 150 1.40 -24.14 -4.39
C PRO A 150 1.23 -24.72 -2.97
N ARG A 151 1.00 -23.85 -1.97
CA ARG A 151 0.69 -24.30 -0.60
C ARG A 151 -0.61 -25.12 -0.53
N VAL A 152 -1.61 -24.74 -1.33
CA VAL A 152 -2.86 -25.49 -1.49
C VAL A 152 -2.78 -26.34 -2.75
N ARG A 153 -2.80 -27.65 -2.55
CA ARG A 153 -2.89 -28.66 -3.60
C ARG A 153 -4.03 -28.37 -4.58
N GLY A 154 -3.76 -28.51 -5.87
CA GLY A 154 -4.69 -28.21 -6.95
C GLY A 154 -4.85 -26.72 -7.28
N SER A 155 -4.09 -25.81 -6.66
CA SER A 155 -4.04 -24.43 -7.15
C SER A 155 -3.47 -24.36 -8.57
N VAL A 156 -3.84 -23.33 -9.33
CA VAL A 156 -3.19 -23.01 -10.60
C VAL A 156 -1.95 -22.15 -10.32
N VAL A 157 -0.79 -22.61 -10.78
CA VAL A 157 0.45 -21.82 -10.67
C VAL A 157 0.49 -20.79 -11.79
N ILE A 158 0.80 -19.54 -11.46
CA ILE A 158 1.00 -18.46 -12.43
C ILE A 158 2.50 -18.24 -12.57
N ASP A 159 3.09 -18.77 -13.63
CA ASP A 159 4.49 -18.53 -14.00
C ASP A 159 4.57 -17.23 -14.80
N LEU A 160 4.81 -16.14 -14.06
CA LEU A 160 5.00 -14.80 -14.62
C LEU A 160 6.28 -14.74 -15.46
N GLY A 161 7.34 -15.43 -15.03
CA GLY A 161 8.68 -15.28 -15.58
C GLY A 161 8.84 -15.81 -17.00
N ARG A 162 8.05 -16.81 -17.41
CA ARG A 162 8.17 -17.40 -18.76
C ARG A 162 8.01 -16.38 -19.89
N ARG A 163 7.07 -15.43 -19.75
CA ARG A 163 6.76 -14.42 -20.78
C ARG A 163 6.91 -12.96 -20.32
N MET A 164 6.93 -12.67 -19.01
CA MET A 164 7.26 -11.35 -18.45
C MET A 164 8.70 -11.34 -17.92
N ASN A 165 9.69 -11.26 -18.82
CA ASN A 165 11.13 -11.41 -18.53
C ASN A 165 11.99 -10.21 -18.96
N LYS A 166 11.38 -9.05 -19.21
CA LYS A 166 12.11 -7.87 -19.69
C LYS A 166 12.82 -7.12 -18.55
N ILE A 167 14.04 -6.69 -18.84
CA ILE A 167 14.67 -5.57 -18.16
C ILE A 167 14.10 -4.30 -18.81
N LEU A 168 13.22 -3.61 -18.09
CA LEU A 168 12.45 -2.48 -18.61
C LEU A 168 13.28 -1.20 -18.64
N ASP A 169 14.11 -1.01 -17.62
CA ASP A 169 15.10 0.07 -17.57
C ASP A 169 16.37 -0.34 -16.79
N ILE A 170 17.50 0.27 -17.18
CA ILE A 170 18.72 0.36 -16.36
C ILE A 170 19.19 1.81 -16.52
N ASN A 171 19.11 2.58 -15.44
CA ASN A 171 19.58 3.95 -15.39
C ASN A 171 21.01 3.99 -14.83
N PRO A 172 22.04 4.26 -15.67
CA PRO A 172 23.43 4.25 -15.25
C PRO A 172 23.87 5.53 -14.52
N VAL A 173 23.01 6.56 -14.45
CA VAL A 173 23.29 7.80 -13.71
C VAL A 173 22.79 7.67 -12.29
N ASP A 174 21.52 7.30 -12.13
CA ASP A 174 20.87 7.16 -10.81
C ASP A 174 21.17 5.82 -10.14
N HIS A 175 21.88 4.90 -10.82
CA HIS A 175 22.24 3.56 -10.34
C HIS A 175 20.99 2.75 -9.94
N THR A 176 20.03 2.62 -10.85
CA THR A 176 18.78 1.88 -10.63
C THR A 176 18.42 1.01 -11.83
N CYS A 177 17.54 0.03 -11.62
CA CYS A 177 16.88 -0.71 -12.69
C CYS A 177 15.39 -0.96 -12.39
N LEU A 178 14.64 -1.27 -13.44
CA LEU A 178 13.24 -1.69 -13.38
C LEU A 178 13.08 -3.01 -14.14
N VAL A 179 12.57 -4.05 -13.48
CA VAL A 179 12.56 -5.43 -14.00
C VAL A 179 11.20 -6.11 -13.89
N GLU A 180 10.90 -6.97 -14.85
CA GLU A 180 9.79 -7.93 -14.80
C GLU A 180 10.18 -9.24 -14.05
N PRO A 181 9.22 -10.08 -13.62
CA PRO A 181 9.48 -11.27 -12.79
C PRO A 181 10.47 -12.28 -13.36
N GLY A 182 10.57 -12.41 -14.68
CA GLY A 182 11.44 -13.38 -15.36
C GLY A 182 12.90 -12.96 -15.47
N VAL A 183 13.28 -11.75 -15.03
CA VAL A 183 14.67 -11.33 -15.00
C VAL A 183 15.42 -12.07 -13.88
N THR A 184 16.37 -12.91 -14.28
CA THR A 184 17.30 -13.59 -13.36
C THR A 184 18.49 -12.68 -13.00
N PHE A 185 19.20 -12.96 -11.90
CA PHE A 185 20.44 -12.23 -11.59
C PHE A 185 21.50 -12.43 -12.69
N TYR A 186 21.53 -13.62 -13.33
CA TYR A 186 22.29 -13.83 -14.56
C TYR A 186 21.89 -12.84 -15.67
N ALA A 187 20.61 -12.76 -16.03
CA ALA A 187 20.14 -11.88 -17.10
C ALA A 187 20.46 -10.40 -16.84
N LEU A 188 20.29 -9.93 -15.60
CA LEU A 188 20.61 -8.56 -15.22
C LEU A 188 22.12 -8.28 -15.30
N TYR A 189 22.96 -9.20 -14.81
CA TYR A 189 24.41 -9.08 -14.90
C TYR A 189 24.90 -9.05 -16.35
N GLU A 190 24.51 -10.02 -17.18
CA GLU A 190 24.97 -10.09 -18.57
C GLU A 190 24.50 -8.88 -19.39
N GLU A 191 23.29 -8.33 -19.13
CA GLU A 191 22.81 -7.10 -19.78
C GLU A 191 23.63 -5.86 -19.37
N ILE A 192 24.01 -5.73 -18.09
CA ILE A 192 24.89 -4.65 -17.62
C ILE A 192 26.27 -4.73 -18.30
N GLN A 193 26.84 -5.94 -18.41
CA GLN A 193 28.09 -6.15 -19.13
C GLN A 193 27.96 -5.85 -20.63
N ARG A 194 26.87 -6.29 -21.27
CA ARG A 194 26.58 -6.05 -22.69
C ARG A 194 26.40 -4.56 -23.03
N ARG A 195 25.81 -3.78 -22.12
CA ARG A 195 25.71 -2.30 -22.25
C ARG A 195 27.03 -1.58 -21.94
N GLY A 196 28.02 -2.27 -21.39
CA GLY A 196 29.32 -1.70 -21.03
C GLY A 196 29.31 -0.83 -19.77
N TYR A 197 28.28 -0.93 -18.92
CA TYR A 197 28.13 -0.15 -17.70
C TYR A 197 29.03 -0.68 -16.57
N LYS A 198 30.35 -0.64 -16.77
CA LYS A 198 31.37 -1.18 -15.86
C LYS A 198 31.42 -0.50 -14.48
N HIS A 199 30.73 0.63 -14.34
CA HIS A 199 30.56 1.36 -13.09
C HIS A 199 29.32 0.93 -12.27
N LEU A 200 28.50 0.01 -12.79
CA LEU A 200 27.36 -0.58 -12.08
C LEU A 200 27.65 -2.02 -11.68
N TRP A 201 27.33 -2.36 -10.43
CA TRP A 201 27.34 -3.71 -9.89
C TRP A 201 25.91 -4.09 -9.46
N ILE A 202 25.61 -5.38 -9.52
CA ILE A 202 24.42 -5.95 -8.87
C ILE A 202 24.82 -6.55 -7.52
N ASP A 203 23.87 -6.73 -6.62
CA ASP A 203 23.98 -7.81 -5.63
C ASP A 203 23.40 -9.10 -6.23
N CYS A 204 23.85 -10.26 -5.73
CA CYS A 204 23.30 -11.55 -6.08
C CYS A 204 23.39 -12.56 -4.93
N PRO A 205 22.40 -13.46 -4.80
CA PRO A 205 22.46 -14.61 -3.89
C PRO A 205 23.46 -15.65 -4.41
N ASP A 206 23.62 -16.73 -3.65
CA ASP A 206 24.59 -17.81 -3.91
C ASP A 206 24.44 -18.48 -5.29
N LEU A 207 23.24 -18.43 -5.87
CA LEU A 207 22.92 -18.98 -7.18
C LEU A 207 22.18 -17.94 -8.03
N GLY A 208 22.84 -17.43 -9.07
CA GLY A 208 22.34 -16.34 -9.92
C GLY A 208 21.12 -16.68 -10.80
N GLY A 209 20.66 -17.93 -10.78
CA GLY A 209 19.51 -18.36 -11.57
C GLY A 209 18.16 -17.94 -10.99
N GLY A 210 18.12 -17.47 -9.74
CA GLY A 210 16.90 -16.93 -9.13
C GLY A 210 16.39 -15.67 -9.85
N SER A 211 15.10 -15.40 -9.73
CA SER A 211 14.52 -14.11 -10.14
C SER A 211 14.99 -13.00 -9.20
N VAL A 212 15.39 -11.84 -9.75
CA VAL A 212 15.67 -10.63 -8.96
C VAL A 212 14.43 -10.23 -8.15
N LEU A 213 13.28 -10.19 -8.83
CA LEU A 213 12.00 -9.83 -8.23
C LEU A 213 11.51 -10.87 -7.22
N GLY A 214 11.49 -12.14 -7.60
CA GLY A 214 11.02 -13.22 -6.74
C GLY A 214 11.86 -13.42 -5.48
N ASN A 215 13.18 -13.24 -5.56
CA ASN A 215 14.07 -13.27 -4.40
C ASN A 215 13.79 -12.08 -3.46
N THR A 216 13.67 -10.87 -4.03
CA THR A 216 13.40 -9.64 -3.27
C THR A 216 12.09 -9.71 -2.49
N LEU A 217 10.98 -10.14 -3.13
CA LEU A 217 9.67 -10.23 -2.45
C LEU A 217 9.66 -11.23 -1.30
N ASP A 218 10.48 -12.28 -1.38
CA ASP A 218 10.62 -13.25 -0.31
C ASP A 218 11.70 -12.84 0.74
N ARG A 219 12.19 -11.60 0.65
CA ARG A 219 13.23 -10.97 1.49
C ARG A 219 14.55 -11.74 1.48
N GLY A 220 14.93 -12.26 0.31
CA GLY A 220 16.18 -12.97 0.13
C GLY A 220 17.41 -12.09 0.30
N ILE A 221 18.53 -12.73 0.63
CA ILE A 221 19.80 -12.11 0.98
C ILE A 221 20.82 -12.30 -0.16
N GLY A 222 21.71 -11.33 -0.31
CA GLY A 222 22.91 -11.35 -1.13
C GLY A 222 24.16 -10.96 -0.34
N TYR A 223 25.27 -10.68 -1.02
CA TYR A 223 26.62 -10.74 -0.41
C TYR A 223 27.57 -9.61 -0.78
N THR A 224 27.09 -8.52 -1.39
CA THR A 224 27.81 -7.25 -1.46
C THR A 224 27.42 -6.37 -0.25
N VAL A 225 27.67 -5.07 -0.32
CA VAL A 225 27.13 -4.09 0.64
C VAL A 225 25.60 -3.96 0.51
N TYR A 226 25.03 -4.26 -0.65
CA TYR A 226 23.59 -4.16 -0.98
C TYR A 226 22.85 -5.50 -0.71
N GLY A 227 23.39 -6.34 0.17
CA GLY A 227 22.93 -7.73 0.38
C GLY A 227 21.56 -7.89 1.06
N ASP A 228 20.92 -6.80 1.49
CA ASP A 228 19.50 -6.81 1.84
C ASP A 228 18.69 -6.33 0.64
N HIS A 229 18.29 -7.27 -0.22
CA HIS A 229 17.56 -6.95 -1.44
C HIS A 229 16.22 -6.25 -1.15
N TRP A 230 15.58 -6.53 -0.01
CA TRP A 230 14.34 -5.84 0.36
C TRP A 230 14.61 -4.41 0.83
N ALA A 231 15.71 -4.11 1.52
CA ALA A 231 16.09 -2.72 1.81
C ALA A 231 16.48 -1.93 0.54
N CYS A 232 16.97 -2.60 -0.50
CA CYS A 232 17.44 -1.99 -1.75
C CYS A 232 16.38 -1.75 -2.83
N HIS A 233 15.12 -2.15 -2.62
CA HIS A 233 14.04 -1.90 -3.59
C HIS A 233 13.51 -0.46 -3.56
N SER A 234 12.94 -0.01 -4.68
CA SER A 234 12.11 1.20 -4.73
C SER A 234 10.98 1.06 -5.74
N GLY A 235 9.77 0.87 -5.23
CA GLY A 235 8.55 0.86 -6.02
C GLY A 235 8.23 -0.49 -6.68
N LEU A 236 6.96 -0.86 -6.59
CA LEU A 236 6.36 -2.07 -7.13
C LEU A 236 5.21 -1.68 -8.07
N GLU A 237 4.96 -2.53 -9.07
CA GLU A 237 3.67 -2.58 -9.76
C GLU A 237 2.95 -3.88 -9.38
N VAL A 238 1.68 -3.80 -8.98
CA VAL A 238 0.96 -4.92 -8.35
C VAL A 238 -0.47 -5.02 -8.86
N VAL A 239 -0.88 -6.22 -9.28
CA VAL A 239 -2.28 -6.58 -9.52
C VAL A 239 -2.88 -7.10 -8.21
N LEU A 240 -3.93 -6.44 -7.72
CA LEU A 240 -4.65 -6.80 -6.49
C LEU A 240 -5.56 -8.02 -6.71
N PRO A 241 -6.01 -8.73 -5.65
CA PRO A 241 -6.79 -9.97 -5.78
C PRO A 241 -8.18 -9.77 -6.39
N THR A 242 -8.64 -8.52 -6.51
CA THR A 242 -9.87 -8.08 -7.19
C THR A 242 -9.66 -7.69 -8.66
N GLY A 243 -8.40 -7.56 -9.11
CA GLY A 243 -8.01 -7.31 -10.50
C GLY A 243 -7.53 -5.89 -10.81
N GLU A 244 -7.61 -4.95 -9.87
CA GLU A 244 -7.08 -3.59 -10.03
C GLU A 244 -5.55 -3.57 -10.08
N LEU A 245 -5.00 -2.63 -10.84
CA LEU A 245 -3.56 -2.39 -10.95
C LEU A 245 -3.17 -1.18 -10.08
N ILE A 246 -2.15 -1.33 -9.25
CA ILE A 246 -1.55 -0.24 -8.47
C ILE A 246 -0.04 -0.14 -8.69
N ARG A 247 0.50 1.04 -8.40
CA ARG A 247 1.94 1.27 -8.24
C ARG A 247 2.21 1.88 -6.88
N THR A 248 3.29 1.46 -6.23
CA THR A 248 3.67 1.93 -4.89
C THR A 248 4.72 3.04 -4.95
N GLY A 249 4.98 3.67 -3.80
CA GLY A 249 5.91 4.78 -3.66
C GLY A 249 5.60 5.94 -4.61
N MET A 250 6.66 6.54 -5.17
CA MET A 250 6.50 7.61 -6.18
C MET A 250 5.85 7.16 -7.50
N GLY A 251 5.72 5.84 -7.74
CA GLY A 251 5.06 5.31 -8.94
C GLY A 251 3.55 5.52 -8.98
N ALA A 252 2.93 5.83 -7.84
CA ALA A 252 1.54 6.25 -7.77
C ALA A 252 1.29 7.64 -8.39
N MET A 253 2.34 8.47 -8.51
CA MET A 253 2.27 9.78 -9.15
C MET A 253 2.50 9.65 -10.66
N ALA A 254 1.51 10.07 -11.45
CA ALA A 254 1.63 10.09 -12.91
C ALA A 254 2.86 10.90 -13.35
N ASN A 255 3.62 10.35 -14.30
CA ASN A 255 4.84 10.94 -14.87
C ASN A 255 5.98 11.21 -13.86
N SER A 256 6.02 10.53 -12.71
CA SER A 256 7.14 10.65 -11.78
C SER A 256 8.45 10.12 -12.37
N SER A 257 9.51 10.91 -12.29
CA SER A 257 10.89 10.50 -12.57
C SER A 257 11.59 9.84 -11.37
N SER A 258 10.90 9.68 -10.23
CA SER A 258 11.51 9.26 -8.96
C SER A 258 11.04 7.90 -8.45
N TRP A 259 10.34 7.11 -9.27
CA TRP A 259 9.75 5.82 -8.84
C TRP A 259 10.80 4.83 -8.33
N GLN A 260 11.92 4.67 -9.04
CA GLN A 260 13.05 3.81 -8.65
C GLN A 260 14.01 4.48 -7.65
N ILE A 261 13.77 5.75 -7.27
CA ILE A 261 14.70 6.56 -6.48
C ILE A 261 14.20 6.77 -5.03
N PHE A 262 12.89 6.97 -4.85
CA PHE A 262 12.30 7.26 -3.53
C PHE A 262 11.15 6.29 -3.21
N PRO A 263 11.36 5.30 -2.31
CA PRO A 263 10.42 4.21 -2.10
C PRO A 263 9.14 4.64 -1.38
N TYR A 264 9.19 5.68 -0.54
CA TYR A 264 8.10 5.98 0.40
C TYR A 264 6.88 6.66 -0.26
N GLY A 265 7.08 7.49 -1.29
CA GLY A 265 5.99 8.26 -1.91
C GLY A 265 5.31 9.22 -0.92
N TYR A 266 3.99 9.13 -0.80
CA TYR A 266 3.18 9.91 0.14
C TYR A 266 2.06 9.04 0.75
N GLY A 267 1.80 9.22 2.05
CA GLY A 267 0.84 8.41 2.80
C GLY A 267 1.46 7.13 3.39
N PRO A 268 0.65 6.09 3.70
CA PRO A 268 1.14 4.82 4.21
C PRO A 268 1.97 4.06 3.17
N MET A 269 3.17 3.61 3.54
CA MET A 269 4.02 2.77 2.68
C MET A 269 3.41 1.36 2.56
N ALA A 270 2.92 1.02 1.36
CA ALA A 270 2.22 -0.24 1.12
C ALA A 270 3.14 -1.41 0.77
N ASP A 271 4.37 -1.16 0.32
CA ASP A 271 5.27 -2.15 -0.29
C ASP A 271 5.50 -3.37 0.60
N GLY A 272 5.68 -3.15 1.91
CA GLY A 272 5.86 -4.21 2.92
C GLY A 272 4.73 -5.26 2.91
N LEU A 273 3.51 -4.87 2.56
CA LEU A 273 2.37 -5.77 2.42
C LEU A 273 2.61 -6.83 1.33
N PHE A 274 3.37 -6.55 0.27
CA PHE A 274 3.57 -7.47 -0.85
C PHE A 274 4.80 -8.38 -0.70
N SER A 275 5.55 -8.23 0.40
CA SER A 275 6.67 -9.12 0.74
C SER A 275 6.23 -10.31 1.60
N GLN A 276 6.68 -11.52 1.24
CA GLN A 276 6.34 -12.80 1.91
C GLN A 276 4.84 -12.99 2.20
N SER A 277 3.95 -12.53 1.31
CA SER A 277 2.50 -12.48 1.57
C SER A 277 1.66 -13.04 0.42
N ASN A 278 0.35 -12.89 0.53
CA ASN A 278 -0.63 -13.23 -0.49
C ASN A 278 -1.63 -12.08 -0.76
N TYR A 279 -1.19 -10.82 -0.69
CA TYR A 279 -2.04 -9.64 -0.87
C TYR A 279 -2.06 -9.05 -2.29
N GLY A 280 -1.20 -9.49 -3.20
CA GLY A 280 -1.19 -9.06 -4.60
C GLY A 280 -0.20 -9.86 -5.46
N ILE A 281 -0.28 -9.71 -6.78
CA ILE A 281 0.65 -10.28 -7.75
C ILE A 281 1.54 -9.15 -8.29
N VAL A 282 2.82 -9.15 -7.94
CA VAL A 282 3.77 -8.11 -8.37
C VAL A 282 4.22 -8.37 -9.81
N THR A 283 4.03 -7.38 -10.68
CA THR A 283 4.34 -7.45 -12.11
C THR A 283 5.59 -6.69 -12.50
N LYS A 284 6.08 -5.75 -11.68
CA LYS A 284 7.34 -5.01 -11.87
C LYS A 284 7.96 -4.64 -10.52
N LEU A 285 9.30 -4.58 -10.48
CA LEU A 285 10.10 -4.17 -9.31
C LEU A 285 11.16 -3.15 -9.73
N GLY A 286 11.22 -2.02 -9.03
CA GLY A 286 12.38 -1.13 -9.04
C GLY A 286 13.43 -1.54 -8.00
N MET A 287 14.70 -1.49 -8.36
CA MET A 287 15.83 -1.92 -7.54
C MET A 287 17.01 -0.97 -7.70
N THR A 288 17.73 -0.70 -6.61
CA THR A 288 18.99 0.05 -6.63
C THR A 288 20.18 -0.85 -6.99
N LEU A 289 21.14 -0.29 -7.69
CA LEU A 289 22.38 -0.92 -8.11
C LEU A 289 23.56 -0.33 -7.34
N MET A 290 24.58 -1.14 -7.05
CA MET A 290 25.75 -0.67 -6.32
C MET A 290 26.71 0.04 -7.30
N PRO A 291 27.19 1.26 -6.99
CA PRO A 291 28.30 1.86 -7.74
C PRO A 291 29.57 1.01 -7.60
N ASN A 292 30.33 0.85 -8.69
CA ASN A 292 31.61 0.15 -8.65
C ASN A 292 32.53 0.82 -7.60
N PRO A 293 33.00 0.09 -6.58
CA PRO A 293 33.65 0.66 -5.40
C PRO A 293 35.08 1.20 -5.65
N GLY A 294 35.57 1.18 -6.89
CA GLY A 294 36.97 1.55 -7.21
C GLY A 294 37.98 0.46 -6.84
N GLY A 295 37.49 -0.74 -6.49
CA GLY A 295 38.29 -1.92 -6.20
C GLY A 295 37.79 -2.71 -4.98
N TYR A 296 38.22 -3.96 -4.88
CA TYR A 296 37.85 -4.89 -3.82
C TYR A 296 39.01 -5.83 -3.47
N GLU A 297 38.91 -6.51 -2.34
CA GLU A 297 39.82 -7.59 -1.93
C GLU A 297 39.10 -8.59 -1.02
N SER A 298 39.01 -9.85 -1.45
CA SER A 298 38.48 -10.95 -0.64
C SER A 298 39.51 -11.51 0.33
N TYR A 299 39.04 -11.97 1.48
CA TYR A 299 39.87 -12.60 2.51
C TYR A 299 39.15 -13.78 3.18
N LEU A 300 39.94 -14.70 3.73
CA LEU A 300 39.48 -15.95 4.32
C LEU A 300 40.21 -16.20 5.64
N TYR A 301 39.45 -16.55 6.68
CA TYR A 301 39.99 -16.96 7.99
C TYR A 301 39.41 -18.30 8.43
N THR A 302 40.28 -19.16 8.97
CA THR A 302 39.93 -20.43 9.59
C THR A 302 40.07 -20.34 11.10
N PHE A 303 39.18 -21.01 11.84
CA PHE A 303 39.19 -21.10 13.30
C PHE A 303 39.11 -22.58 13.74
N PRO A 304 40.05 -23.07 14.55
CA PRO A 304 40.25 -24.50 14.78
C PRO A 304 39.15 -25.15 15.63
N ASN A 305 38.59 -24.47 16.62
CA ASN A 305 37.71 -25.07 17.63
C ASN A 305 36.25 -24.66 17.44
N GLU A 306 35.33 -25.53 17.87
CA GLU A 306 33.91 -25.21 17.91
C GLU A 306 33.60 -24.03 18.85
N LEU A 307 34.27 -23.99 20.01
CA LEU A 307 34.15 -22.94 21.02
C LEU A 307 34.64 -21.56 20.56
N ASP A 308 35.34 -21.49 19.42
CA ASP A 308 35.77 -20.20 18.84
C ASP A 308 34.58 -19.38 18.30
N LEU A 309 33.40 -20.00 18.10
CA LEU A 309 32.18 -19.34 17.61
C LEU A 309 31.79 -18.12 18.45
N ALA A 310 31.75 -18.27 19.77
CA ALA A 310 31.32 -17.18 20.67
C ALA A 310 32.23 -15.95 20.59
N PRO A 311 33.57 -16.04 20.85
CA PRO A 311 34.45 -14.89 20.75
C PRO A 311 34.53 -14.33 19.32
N LEU A 312 34.40 -15.17 18.28
CA LEU A 312 34.36 -14.71 16.89
C LEU A 312 33.15 -13.82 16.61
N VAL A 313 31.94 -14.22 17.03
CA VAL A 313 30.74 -13.41 16.84
C VAL A 313 30.80 -12.12 17.66
N ASP A 314 31.37 -12.15 18.87
CA ASP A 314 31.59 -10.93 19.67
C ASP A 314 32.65 -9.98 19.09
N ILE A 315 33.63 -10.49 18.31
CA ILE A 315 34.56 -9.69 17.49
C ILE A 315 33.87 -9.15 16.23
N ILE A 316 33.05 -9.95 15.55
CA ILE A 316 32.32 -9.56 14.34
C ILE A 316 31.35 -8.42 14.64
N ARG A 317 30.58 -8.47 15.74
CA ARG A 317 29.56 -7.46 16.10
C ARG A 317 30.04 -6.00 15.94
N PRO A 318 31.08 -5.52 16.67
CA PRO A 318 31.50 -4.13 16.57
C PRO A 318 32.08 -3.78 15.20
N LEU A 319 32.77 -4.72 14.54
CA LEU A 319 33.34 -4.49 13.21
C LEU A 319 32.26 -4.39 12.12
N ARG A 320 31.17 -5.17 12.25
CA ARG A 320 30.02 -5.16 11.34
C ARG A 320 29.14 -3.92 11.54
N ILE A 321 28.84 -3.55 12.79
CA ILE A 321 28.11 -2.33 13.13
C ILE A 321 28.90 -1.07 12.72
N GLY A 322 30.24 -1.12 12.83
CA GLY A 322 31.14 -0.04 12.43
C GLY A 322 31.47 0.02 10.93
N ASN A 323 30.88 -0.84 10.09
CA ASN A 323 31.18 -0.97 8.65
C ASN A 323 32.68 -1.16 8.33
N ILE A 324 33.42 -1.85 9.22
CA ILE A 324 34.74 -2.41 8.92
C ILE A 324 34.56 -3.75 8.19
N LEU A 325 33.58 -4.55 8.62
CA LEU A 325 33.01 -5.65 7.84
C LEU A 325 31.80 -5.06 7.10
N GLU A 326 31.92 -4.94 5.78
CA GLU A 326 31.00 -4.14 4.96
C GLU A 326 29.85 -4.95 4.39
N ASN A 327 30.17 -6.08 3.76
CA ASN A 327 29.17 -6.99 3.19
C ASN A 327 28.56 -7.92 4.25
N VAL A 328 27.50 -8.63 3.86
CA VAL A 328 26.90 -9.70 4.67
C VAL A 328 27.95 -10.78 4.91
N ALA A 329 28.36 -10.93 6.17
CA ALA A 329 29.40 -11.89 6.53
C ALA A 329 28.95 -13.32 6.29
N GLN A 330 29.91 -14.22 6.02
CA GLN A 330 29.66 -15.63 5.76
C GLN A 330 30.54 -16.50 6.65
N LEU A 331 30.00 -16.89 7.80
CA LEU A 331 30.64 -17.78 8.76
C LEU A 331 30.03 -19.18 8.62
N ARG A 332 30.77 -20.11 8.00
CA ARG A 332 30.29 -21.46 7.64
C ARG A 332 31.05 -22.55 8.42
N HIS A 333 30.38 -23.67 8.67
CA HIS A 333 30.98 -24.83 9.35
C HIS A 333 31.70 -25.77 8.37
N VAL A 334 32.73 -26.45 8.86
CA VAL A 334 33.60 -27.34 8.07
C VAL A 334 32.85 -28.43 7.28
N VAL A 335 31.74 -28.96 7.80
CA VAL A 335 30.93 -29.99 7.12
C VAL A 335 30.34 -29.47 5.80
N GLN A 336 29.91 -28.19 5.75
CA GLN A 336 29.45 -27.56 4.50
C GLN A 336 30.61 -27.31 3.54
N ALA A 337 31.79 -26.94 4.05
CA ALA A 337 32.98 -26.77 3.23
C ALA A 337 33.38 -28.07 2.49
N ILE A 338 33.27 -29.23 3.16
CA ILE A 338 33.50 -30.56 2.57
C ILE A 338 32.49 -30.85 1.46
N ALA A 339 31.22 -30.49 1.65
CA ALA A 339 30.13 -30.80 0.72
C ALA A 339 30.24 -30.09 -0.64
N TYR A 340 30.96 -28.96 -0.75
CA TYR A 340 31.24 -28.29 -2.05
C TYR A 340 32.10 -29.12 -3.02
N SER A 341 32.72 -30.20 -2.55
CA SER A 341 33.31 -31.21 -3.43
C SER A 341 32.29 -31.85 -4.38
N GLY A 342 30.99 -31.83 -4.02
CA GLY A 342 29.92 -32.49 -4.74
C GLY A 342 29.94 -34.02 -4.65
N LYS A 343 30.81 -34.60 -3.81
CA LYS A 343 30.86 -36.04 -3.56
C LYS A 343 29.74 -36.44 -2.59
N PRO A 344 29.07 -37.59 -2.79
CA PRO A 344 28.04 -38.06 -1.87
C PRO A 344 28.65 -38.50 -0.54
N ARG A 345 27.86 -38.38 0.53
CA ARG A 345 28.20 -38.77 1.91
C ARG A 345 28.92 -40.10 2.03
N ASN A 346 28.44 -41.12 1.31
CA ASN A 346 28.98 -42.48 1.32
C ASN A 346 30.40 -42.63 0.75
N SER A 347 30.98 -41.59 0.15
CA SER A 347 32.40 -41.52 -0.18
C SER A 347 33.29 -41.24 1.05
N TYR A 348 32.71 -40.64 2.09
CA TYR A 348 33.37 -40.25 3.33
C TYR A 348 32.99 -41.16 4.51
N PHE A 349 31.69 -41.41 4.69
CA PHE A 349 31.15 -42.16 5.82
C PHE A 349 29.91 -42.96 5.40
N LYS A 350 29.88 -44.25 5.78
CA LYS A 350 28.82 -45.21 5.41
C LYS A 350 27.98 -45.70 6.60
N GLY A 351 28.19 -45.13 7.79
CA GLY A 351 27.42 -45.47 8.98
C GLY A 351 26.14 -44.64 9.13
N GLU A 352 25.28 -45.07 10.05
CA GLU A 352 24.11 -44.31 10.49
C GLU A 352 24.51 -43.19 11.47
N GLY A 353 23.61 -42.21 11.67
CA GLY A 353 23.86 -41.05 12.53
C GLY A 353 24.90 -40.08 11.97
N GLN A 354 25.27 -39.06 12.73
CA GLN A 354 26.24 -38.03 12.31
C GLN A 354 27.68 -38.57 12.24
N MET A 355 28.49 -37.96 11.38
CA MET A 355 29.96 -38.16 11.41
C MET A 355 30.55 -37.59 12.71
N SER A 356 31.52 -38.27 13.32
CA SER A 356 32.25 -37.76 14.48
C SER A 356 33.16 -36.57 14.12
N ASP A 357 33.36 -35.65 15.06
CA ASP A 357 34.18 -34.45 14.86
C ASP A 357 35.63 -34.79 14.42
N GLU A 358 36.20 -35.90 14.92
CA GLU A 358 37.52 -36.39 14.52
C GLU A 358 37.56 -36.79 13.04
N LEU A 359 36.53 -37.51 12.56
CA LEU A 359 36.43 -37.93 11.17
C LEU A 359 36.22 -36.72 10.25
N VAL A 360 35.38 -35.77 10.66
CA VAL A 360 35.16 -34.51 9.93
C VAL A 360 36.48 -33.72 9.78
N ARG A 361 37.30 -33.63 10.83
CA ARG A 361 38.63 -33.00 10.76
C ARG A 361 39.59 -33.77 9.85
N GLU A 362 39.59 -35.10 9.90
CA GLU A 362 40.42 -35.93 9.01
C GLU A 362 40.04 -35.73 7.54
N ILE A 363 38.74 -35.68 7.22
CA ILE A 363 38.24 -35.40 5.86
C ILE A 363 38.64 -34.00 5.43
N ALA A 364 38.40 -32.98 6.27
CA ALA A 364 38.77 -31.60 5.97
C ALA A 364 40.26 -31.45 5.65
N ARG A 365 41.14 -32.10 6.43
CA ARG A 365 42.60 -32.10 6.20
C ARG A 365 43.00 -32.73 4.86
N LYS A 366 42.22 -33.68 4.33
CA LYS A 366 42.51 -34.41 3.07
C LYS A 366 41.90 -33.74 1.84
N GLU A 367 40.71 -33.15 1.99
CA GLU A 367 39.86 -32.71 0.87
C GLU A 367 39.87 -31.18 0.67
N LEU A 368 40.25 -30.39 1.69
CA LEU A 368 40.19 -28.92 1.64
C LEU A 368 41.57 -28.27 1.69
N ASN A 369 41.75 -27.21 0.91
CA ASN A 369 43.00 -26.45 0.81
C ASN A 369 43.29 -25.55 2.04
N TYR A 370 42.45 -25.60 3.08
CA TYR A 370 42.51 -24.70 4.23
C TYR A 370 43.18 -25.33 5.47
N GLY A 371 43.52 -26.62 5.44
CA GLY A 371 44.00 -27.38 6.60
C GLY A 371 42.88 -27.68 7.61
N GLU A 372 43.22 -27.87 8.88
CA GLU A 372 42.22 -28.17 9.92
C GLU A 372 41.55 -26.92 10.48
N PHE A 373 40.21 -26.95 10.52
CA PHE A 373 39.35 -25.92 11.09
C PHE A 373 37.98 -26.50 11.46
N THR A 374 37.23 -25.79 12.31
CA THR A 374 35.80 -26.04 12.57
C THR A 374 34.94 -24.96 11.91
N TRP A 375 35.35 -23.70 12.03
CA TRP A 375 34.66 -22.54 11.45
C TRP A 375 35.50 -21.83 10.39
N LEU A 376 34.83 -21.28 9.37
CA LEU A 376 35.44 -20.61 8.24
C LEU A 376 34.70 -19.30 7.96
N TYR A 377 35.42 -18.17 7.93
CA TYR A 377 34.87 -16.85 7.64
C TYR A 377 35.34 -16.37 6.27
N TYR A 378 34.39 -16.13 5.36
CA TYR A 378 34.61 -15.41 4.11
C TYR A 378 34.17 -13.95 4.27
N GLY A 379 34.95 -13.01 3.74
CA GLY A 379 34.55 -11.61 3.64
C GLY A 379 35.28 -10.88 2.50
N MET A 380 34.79 -9.69 2.17
CA MET A 380 35.40 -8.81 1.18
C MET A 380 35.50 -7.40 1.76
N SER A 381 36.58 -6.68 1.42
CA SER A 381 36.70 -5.25 1.68
C SER A 381 36.59 -4.48 0.37
N TYR A 382 35.96 -3.31 0.43
CA TYR A 382 35.64 -2.48 -0.74
C TYR A 382 36.28 -1.08 -0.61
N GLY A 383 36.55 -0.47 -1.76
CA GLY A 383 37.11 0.88 -1.85
C GLY A 383 38.54 0.93 -2.43
N PRO A 384 39.16 2.12 -2.44
CA PRO A 384 40.58 2.31 -2.76
C PRO A 384 41.50 1.45 -1.89
N LYS A 385 42.70 1.12 -2.41
CA LYS A 385 43.64 0.18 -1.77
C LYS A 385 43.98 0.58 -0.33
N GLU A 386 44.14 1.86 -0.07
CA GLU A 386 44.53 2.43 1.22
C GLU A 386 43.43 2.23 2.27
N ILE A 387 42.16 2.38 1.85
CA ILE A 387 40.98 2.14 2.69
C ILE A 387 40.81 0.65 2.97
N ARG A 388 41.00 -0.21 1.96
CA ARG A 388 40.95 -1.67 2.14
C ARG A 388 42.05 -2.14 3.08
N GLN A 389 43.29 -1.70 2.88
CA GLN A 389 44.41 -2.08 3.74
C GLN A 389 44.14 -1.72 5.20
N TYR A 390 43.68 -0.49 5.47
CA TYR A 390 43.32 -0.06 6.83
C TYR A 390 42.25 -0.95 7.48
N LYS A 391 41.19 -1.31 6.75
CA LYS A 391 40.15 -2.25 7.23
C LYS A 391 40.73 -3.65 7.45
N LEU A 392 41.50 -4.17 6.51
CA LEU A 392 42.12 -5.50 6.56
C LEU A 392 43.11 -5.64 7.72
N ASP A 393 43.86 -4.59 8.04
CA ASP A 393 44.79 -4.57 9.18
C ASP A 393 44.03 -4.64 10.52
N ILE A 394 42.90 -3.93 10.63
CA ILE A 394 41.99 -4.03 11.79
C ILE A 394 41.39 -5.44 11.88
N ILE A 395 40.83 -5.97 10.79
CA ILE A 395 40.23 -7.31 10.75
C ILE A 395 41.27 -8.35 11.15
N HIS A 396 42.49 -8.28 10.61
CA HIS A 396 43.58 -9.18 10.94
C HIS A 396 43.94 -9.11 12.43
N LYS A 397 44.19 -7.91 12.95
CA LYS A 397 44.51 -7.67 14.37
C LYS A 397 43.43 -8.22 15.31
N GLU A 398 42.16 -8.06 14.96
CA GLU A 398 41.03 -8.49 15.79
C GLU A 398 40.79 -10.00 15.69
N PHE A 399 40.77 -10.58 14.49
CA PHE A 399 40.56 -12.02 14.28
C PHE A 399 41.72 -12.86 14.84
N SER A 400 42.95 -12.37 14.77
CA SER A 400 44.13 -13.01 15.37
C SER A 400 44.14 -13.04 16.90
N LYS A 401 43.15 -12.46 17.59
CA LYS A 401 42.95 -12.64 19.03
C LYS A 401 42.44 -14.04 19.39
N ILE A 402 41.84 -14.76 18.43
CA ILE A 402 41.37 -16.14 18.64
C ILE A 402 42.56 -17.10 18.51
N PRO A 403 42.88 -17.92 19.54
CA PRO A 403 44.00 -18.84 19.49
C PRO A 403 43.92 -19.83 18.32
N GLY A 404 44.97 -19.86 17.50
CA GLY A 404 45.05 -20.76 16.34
C GLY A 404 44.24 -20.32 15.11
N ALA A 405 43.63 -19.12 15.11
CA ALA A 405 43.04 -18.54 13.91
C ALA A 405 44.10 -18.33 12.82
N ARG A 406 43.81 -18.71 11.57
CA ARG A 406 44.74 -18.55 10.44
C ARG A 406 44.07 -17.79 9.29
N ARG A 407 44.69 -16.69 8.85
CA ARG A 407 44.40 -16.07 7.55
C ARG A 407 44.91 -17.03 6.46
N ILE A 408 44.04 -17.40 5.53
CA ILE A 408 44.44 -18.12 4.32
C ILE A 408 44.81 -17.08 3.26
N ASP A 409 45.94 -17.29 2.57
CA ASP A 409 46.35 -16.45 1.43
C ASP A 409 45.63 -16.94 0.16
N PRO A 410 44.72 -16.15 -0.44
CA PRO A 410 44.02 -16.55 -1.66
C PRO A 410 44.94 -16.89 -2.83
N ALA A 411 46.16 -16.33 -2.88
CA ALA A 411 47.12 -16.62 -3.94
C ALA A 411 47.61 -18.08 -3.92
N THR A 412 47.43 -18.78 -2.79
CA THR A 412 47.78 -20.20 -2.65
C THR A 412 46.66 -21.16 -3.08
N LEU A 413 45.43 -20.65 -3.30
CA LEU A 413 44.26 -21.48 -3.60
C LEU A 413 44.14 -21.76 -5.11
N PRO A 414 43.89 -23.01 -5.53
CA PRO A 414 43.70 -23.33 -6.95
C PRO A 414 42.45 -22.63 -7.49
N LYS A 415 42.43 -22.29 -8.79
CA LYS A 415 41.29 -21.56 -9.40
C LYS A 415 39.98 -22.35 -9.47
N THR A 416 40.02 -23.65 -9.17
CA THR A 416 38.87 -24.53 -8.98
C THR A 416 38.36 -24.58 -7.55
N ASP A 417 39.02 -23.90 -6.61
CA ASP A 417 38.60 -23.81 -5.21
C ASP A 417 37.31 -22.99 -5.05
N TYR A 418 36.42 -23.42 -4.16
CA TYR A 418 35.13 -22.78 -3.91
C TYR A 418 35.26 -21.33 -3.43
N PHE A 419 36.39 -20.94 -2.81
CA PHE A 419 36.68 -19.55 -2.47
C PHE A 419 36.47 -18.58 -3.66
N TRP A 420 36.86 -18.97 -4.88
CA TRP A 420 36.70 -18.11 -6.06
C TRP A 420 35.24 -17.92 -6.50
N SER A 421 34.35 -18.85 -6.14
CA SER A 421 32.91 -18.65 -6.31
C SER A 421 32.39 -17.57 -5.34
N ARG A 422 32.86 -17.59 -4.08
CA ARG A 422 32.52 -16.57 -3.08
C ARG A 422 33.11 -15.20 -3.40
N ASP A 423 34.32 -15.15 -3.96
CA ASP A 423 34.96 -13.94 -4.49
C ASP A 423 34.12 -13.30 -5.61
N ASN A 424 33.72 -14.09 -6.62
CA ASN A 424 32.80 -13.64 -7.67
C ASN A 424 31.50 -13.06 -7.09
N ILE A 425 30.81 -13.84 -6.25
CA ILE A 425 29.49 -13.48 -5.71
C ILE A 425 29.55 -12.19 -4.86
N ALA A 426 30.57 -12.05 -4.00
CA ALA A 426 30.77 -10.84 -3.20
C ALA A 426 31.23 -9.61 -4.01
N ALA A 427 31.71 -9.82 -5.25
CA ALA A 427 31.99 -8.77 -6.25
C ALA A 427 30.80 -8.49 -7.19
N GLY A 428 29.60 -9.02 -6.89
CA GLY A 428 28.41 -8.82 -7.73
C GLY A 428 28.43 -9.60 -9.05
N ILE A 429 29.24 -10.65 -9.15
CA ILE A 429 29.36 -11.55 -10.31
C ILE A 429 28.67 -12.87 -9.98
N PRO A 430 27.48 -13.17 -10.51
CA PRO A 430 26.77 -14.40 -10.16
C PRO A 430 27.52 -15.65 -10.66
N ASP A 431 27.48 -16.70 -9.84
CA ASP A 431 28.13 -18.01 -10.06
C ASP A 431 27.14 -19.16 -9.79
N PHE A 432 27.59 -20.42 -9.90
CA PHE A 432 26.76 -21.64 -9.92
C PHE A 432 27.14 -22.73 -8.91
N GLU A 433 28.30 -22.63 -8.24
CA GLU A 433 28.91 -23.78 -7.54
C GLU A 433 28.17 -24.30 -6.31
N GLU A 434 27.29 -23.48 -5.72
CA GLU A 434 26.66 -23.76 -4.44
C GLU A 434 25.79 -25.03 -4.45
N LEU A 435 25.15 -25.39 -5.56
CA LEU A 435 24.27 -26.59 -5.63
C LEU A 435 24.96 -27.91 -5.29
N ARG A 436 26.29 -27.98 -5.31
CA ARG A 436 27.06 -29.20 -5.10
C ARG A 436 26.81 -29.86 -3.74
N TRP A 437 26.52 -29.10 -2.66
CA TRP A 437 26.29 -29.71 -1.34
C TRP A 437 24.97 -30.51 -1.26
N VAL A 438 24.00 -30.23 -2.14
CA VAL A 438 22.76 -31.02 -2.22
C VAL A 438 23.03 -32.46 -2.67
N ASN A 439 24.14 -32.71 -3.38
CA ASN A 439 24.58 -34.04 -3.79
C ASN A 439 25.09 -34.92 -2.63
N TRP A 440 24.99 -34.46 -1.37
CA TRP A 440 25.31 -35.28 -0.18
C TRP A 440 24.55 -36.61 -0.18
N TYR A 441 23.31 -36.61 -0.68
CA TYR A 441 22.49 -37.81 -0.90
C TYR A 441 22.18 -38.03 -2.40
N PRO A 442 22.04 -39.31 -2.84
CA PRO A 442 21.73 -39.70 -4.23
C PRO A 442 20.59 -38.92 -4.90
N ASN A 443 19.49 -38.69 -4.18
CA ASN A 443 18.35 -37.91 -4.66
C ASN A 443 18.14 -36.68 -3.76
N GLY A 444 19.19 -35.89 -3.57
CA GLY A 444 19.21 -34.75 -2.66
C GLY A 444 17.99 -33.83 -2.79
N GLY A 445 17.22 -33.74 -1.71
CA GLY A 445 16.40 -32.59 -1.36
C GLY A 445 17.03 -31.85 -0.19
N HIS A 446 16.66 -30.60 0.03
CA HIS A 446 17.03 -29.87 1.26
C HIS A 446 15.83 -29.12 1.82
N ILE A 447 15.89 -28.84 3.11
CA ILE A 447 14.95 -27.99 3.84
C ILE A 447 15.72 -27.18 4.87
N ALA A 448 15.38 -25.90 5.00
CA ALA A 448 16.12 -24.95 5.82
C ALA A 448 15.41 -24.62 7.15
N PHE A 449 16.20 -24.59 8.22
CA PHE A 449 15.86 -23.92 9.48
C PHE A 449 16.62 -22.58 9.51
N SER A 450 15.92 -21.46 9.73
CA SER A 450 16.47 -20.12 9.48
C SER A 450 16.12 -19.06 10.55
N PRO A 451 16.42 -19.30 11.84
CA PRO A 451 16.19 -18.36 12.93
C PRO A 451 17.05 -17.10 12.84
N VAL A 452 16.50 -16.00 13.33
CA VAL A 452 17.19 -14.71 13.51
C VAL A 452 17.58 -14.52 14.97
N SER A 453 18.75 -13.94 15.22
CA SER A 453 19.25 -13.64 16.57
C SER A 453 20.11 -12.36 16.61
N PRO A 454 20.32 -11.73 17.78
CA PRO A 454 21.27 -10.62 17.93
C PRO A 454 22.71 -11.09 17.72
N VAL A 455 23.59 -10.26 17.11
CA VAL A 455 25.01 -10.61 16.91
C VAL A 455 25.78 -10.66 18.24
N ARG A 456 25.73 -11.81 18.93
CA ARG A 456 26.34 -12.06 20.24
C ARG A 456 26.83 -13.50 20.32
N GLY A 457 27.98 -13.70 20.96
CA GLY A 457 28.59 -15.03 21.05
C GLY A 457 27.69 -16.06 21.75
N ALA A 458 26.95 -15.65 22.78
CA ALA A 458 26.00 -16.50 23.50
C ALA A 458 24.83 -16.95 22.61
N ASP A 459 24.19 -16.03 21.89
CA ASP A 459 23.05 -16.33 21.01
C ASP A 459 23.46 -17.23 19.83
N ALA A 460 24.64 -17.01 19.23
CA ALA A 460 25.17 -17.88 18.18
C ALA A 460 25.43 -19.31 18.69
N THR A 461 26.00 -19.42 19.90
CA THR A 461 26.31 -20.71 20.53
C THR A 461 25.03 -21.47 20.88
N GLU A 462 23.99 -20.78 21.35
CA GLU A 462 22.72 -21.41 21.71
C GLU A 462 21.97 -21.90 20.46
N LEU A 463 21.90 -21.09 19.40
CA LEU A 463 21.32 -21.52 18.12
C LEU A 463 22.10 -22.70 17.50
N TRP A 464 23.43 -22.68 17.55
CA TRP A 464 24.26 -23.79 17.13
C TRP A 464 24.01 -25.06 17.97
N ARG A 465 23.89 -24.93 19.30
CA ARG A 465 23.56 -26.05 20.20
C ARG A 465 22.21 -26.68 19.86
N ILE A 466 21.18 -25.86 19.61
CA ILE A 466 19.85 -26.36 19.18
C ILE A 466 19.99 -27.15 17.88
N ALA A 467 20.59 -26.54 16.85
CA ALA A 467 20.75 -27.17 15.55
C ALA A 467 21.52 -28.50 15.65
N ARG A 468 22.69 -28.50 16.32
CA ARG A 468 23.51 -29.71 16.51
C ARG A 468 22.77 -30.79 17.29
N SER A 469 22.12 -30.43 18.41
CA SER A 469 21.43 -31.39 19.28
C SER A 469 20.24 -32.05 18.60
N ARG A 470 19.42 -31.30 17.85
CA ARG A 470 18.28 -31.86 17.12
C ARG A 470 18.72 -32.64 15.89
N ALA A 471 19.72 -32.16 15.17
CA ALA A 471 20.30 -32.93 14.06
C ALA A 471 20.86 -34.30 14.54
N ALA A 472 21.49 -34.34 15.71
CA ALA A 472 21.96 -35.59 16.33
C ALA A 472 20.79 -36.51 16.75
N GLU A 473 19.74 -35.96 17.37
CA GLU A 473 18.52 -36.70 17.77
C GLU A 473 17.85 -37.43 16.59
N PHE A 474 17.77 -36.78 15.42
CA PHE A 474 17.18 -37.36 14.21
C PHE A 474 18.19 -38.04 13.28
N GLY A 475 19.48 -38.06 13.63
CA GLY A 475 20.54 -38.73 12.88
C GLY A 475 20.94 -38.06 11.56
N HIS A 476 20.71 -36.76 11.40
CA HIS A 476 21.02 -35.98 10.19
C HIS A 476 22.34 -35.23 10.29
N ASP A 477 23.15 -35.25 9.23
CA ASP A 477 24.19 -34.23 9.02
C ASP A 477 23.52 -32.89 8.66
N ILE A 478 24.10 -31.78 9.12
CA ILE A 478 23.60 -30.42 8.85
C ILE A 478 24.69 -29.49 8.33
N PHE A 479 24.27 -28.51 7.53
CA PHE A 479 25.15 -27.54 6.88
C PHE A 479 24.80 -26.12 7.36
N PRO A 480 25.35 -25.68 8.51
CA PRO A 480 25.07 -24.36 9.08
C PRO A 480 25.95 -23.26 8.47
N ALA A 481 25.31 -22.15 8.12
CA ALA A 481 25.92 -20.89 7.73
C ALA A 481 25.31 -19.74 8.52
N PHE A 482 26.13 -18.94 9.21
CA PHE A 482 25.70 -17.67 9.78
C PHE A 482 25.90 -16.55 8.75
N CYS A 483 24.79 -15.92 8.36
CA CYS A 483 24.75 -14.69 7.58
C CYS A 483 24.63 -13.51 8.56
N VAL A 484 25.66 -12.67 8.69
CA VAL A 484 25.64 -11.55 9.65
C VAL A 484 25.29 -10.24 8.95
N GLY A 485 24.06 -9.78 9.15
CA GLY A 485 23.62 -8.45 8.75
C GLY A 485 24.10 -7.38 9.73
N LEU A 486 23.47 -6.20 9.74
CA LEU A 486 24.03 -5.05 10.45
C LEU A 486 23.94 -5.17 11.99
N ARG A 487 22.84 -5.75 12.50
CA ARG A 487 22.54 -5.85 13.94
C ARG A 487 21.98 -7.21 14.37
N GLU A 488 21.68 -8.07 13.42
CA GLU A 488 21.26 -9.45 13.61
C GLU A 488 22.20 -10.41 12.88
N MET A 489 22.02 -11.69 13.15
CA MET A 489 22.52 -12.77 12.32
C MET A 489 21.41 -13.78 12.06
N HIS A 490 21.34 -14.25 10.82
CA HIS A 490 20.54 -15.39 10.42
C HIS A 490 21.43 -16.63 10.51
N LEU A 491 21.03 -17.64 11.29
CA LEU A 491 21.62 -18.98 11.16
C LEU A 491 20.79 -19.75 10.13
N ILE A 492 21.36 -20.04 8.97
CA ILE A 492 20.73 -20.92 7.97
C ILE A 492 21.32 -22.32 8.16
N VAL A 493 20.49 -23.26 8.59
CA VAL A 493 20.83 -24.68 8.72
C VAL A 493 20.13 -25.43 7.60
N GLU A 494 20.90 -25.84 6.61
CA GLU A 494 20.40 -26.71 5.55
C GLU A 494 20.46 -28.17 6.00
N CYS A 495 19.32 -28.85 5.95
CA CYS A 495 19.20 -30.28 6.19
C CYS A 495 18.99 -31.00 4.85
N VAL A 496 20.04 -31.64 4.32
CA VAL A 496 19.94 -32.46 3.10
C VAL A 496 19.41 -33.84 3.47
N PHE A 497 18.52 -34.36 2.62
CA PHE A 497 17.92 -35.68 2.77
C PHE A 497 17.79 -36.36 1.40
N ASP A 498 17.73 -37.68 1.36
CA ASP A 498 17.28 -38.38 0.15
C ASP A 498 15.77 -38.23 0.04
N ARG A 499 15.28 -37.59 -1.05
CA ARG A 499 13.86 -37.30 -1.23
C ARG A 499 13.04 -38.49 -1.72
N ASP A 500 13.68 -39.53 -2.24
CA ASP A 500 12.97 -40.75 -2.66
C ASP A 500 12.66 -41.65 -1.45
N ASP A 501 13.52 -41.65 -0.43
CA ASP A 501 13.30 -42.36 0.83
C ASP A 501 12.24 -41.66 1.74
N PRO A 502 11.13 -42.34 2.09
CA PRO A 502 10.11 -41.80 3.00
C PRO A 502 10.59 -41.59 4.45
N ASP A 503 11.52 -42.40 4.96
CA ASP A 503 12.00 -42.30 6.35
C ASP A 503 12.98 -41.13 6.50
N SER A 504 13.93 -41.02 5.56
CA SER A 504 14.80 -39.85 5.35
C SER A 504 14.01 -38.53 5.36
N ARG A 505 12.96 -38.42 4.52
CA ARG A 505 12.06 -37.25 4.48
C ARG A 505 11.38 -36.96 5.82
N LYS A 506 10.82 -38.00 6.45
CA LYS A 506 10.10 -37.88 7.73
C LYS A 506 11.02 -37.40 8.86
N LYS A 507 12.24 -37.94 8.93
CA LYS A 507 13.28 -37.51 9.89
C LYS A 507 13.72 -36.08 9.64
N ALA A 508 13.93 -35.68 8.39
CA ALA A 508 14.30 -34.31 8.04
C ALA A 508 13.23 -33.30 8.47
N LEU A 509 11.95 -33.57 8.17
CA LEU A 509 10.85 -32.72 8.60
C LEU A 509 10.72 -32.67 10.13
N ALA A 510 10.78 -33.82 10.82
CA ALA A 510 10.71 -33.88 12.27
C ALA A 510 11.86 -33.09 12.94
N CYS A 511 13.06 -33.17 12.38
CA CYS A 511 14.23 -32.40 12.79
C CYS A 511 13.99 -30.89 12.68
N MET A 512 13.50 -30.41 11.54
CA MET A 512 13.17 -28.99 11.36
C MET A 512 12.09 -28.52 12.36
N ARG A 513 11.01 -29.29 12.54
CA ARG A 513 9.94 -28.95 13.48
C ARG A 513 10.47 -28.84 14.92
N ALA A 514 11.33 -29.76 15.35
CA ALA A 514 11.92 -29.75 16.68
C ALA A 514 12.93 -28.60 16.89
N MET A 515 13.69 -28.21 15.86
CA MET A 515 14.54 -27.02 15.92
C MET A 515 13.70 -25.74 16.10
N ILE A 516 12.62 -25.58 15.33
CA ILE A 516 11.70 -24.44 15.41
C ILE A 516 11.07 -24.35 16.80
N ASP A 517 10.51 -25.45 17.33
CA ASP A 517 9.85 -25.43 18.64
C ASP A 517 10.82 -25.06 19.78
N GLU A 518 12.06 -25.59 19.76
CA GLU A 518 13.06 -25.22 20.77
C GLU A 518 13.56 -23.77 20.60
N ALA A 519 13.77 -23.30 19.38
CA ALA A 519 14.20 -21.93 19.09
C ALA A 519 13.14 -20.90 19.51
N ALA A 520 11.88 -21.14 19.17
CA ALA A 520 10.74 -20.33 19.59
C ALA A 520 10.60 -20.27 21.11
N SER A 521 10.79 -21.41 21.81
CA SER A 521 10.77 -21.46 23.29
C SER A 521 11.84 -20.58 23.97
N LYS A 522 12.85 -20.13 23.20
CA LYS A 522 13.96 -19.28 23.62
C LYS A 522 13.89 -17.85 23.05
N GLY A 523 12.84 -17.53 22.29
CA GLY A 523 12.62 -16.21 21.71
C GLY A 523 13.32 -15.96 20.36
N TYR A 524 13.78 -17.02 19.69
CA TYR A 524 14.27 -16.93 18.30
C TYR A 524 13.15 -17.32 17.33
N GLY A 525 12.99 -16.57 16.24
CA GLY A 525 11.99 -16.83 15.20
C GLY A 525 12.59 -16.77 13.80
N GLU A 526 12.01 -17.50 12.87
CA GLU A 526 12.55 -17.71 11.53
C GLU A 526 12.11 -16.63 10.53
N TYR A 527 13.06 -16.11 9.76
CA TYR A 527 12.76 -15.06 8.77
C TYR A 527 12.02 -15.58 7.51
N ARG A 528 12.14 -16.88 7.22
CA ARG A 528 11.68 -17.54 5.99
C ARG A 528 11.65 -19.05 6.18
N THR A 529 10.75 -19.75 5.48
CA THR A 529 10.61 -21.20 5.63
C THR A 529 9.84 -21.88 4.49
N HIS A 530 9.88 -23.22 4.48
CA HIS A 530 9.20 -24.09 3.54
C HIS A 530 7.68 -24.07 3.71
N LEU A 531 6.93 -24.30 2.63
CA LEU A 531 5.46 -24.34 2.60
C LEU A 531 4.81 -25.14 3.76
N VAL A 532 5.42 -26.25 4.19
CA VAL A 532 4.89 -27.17 5.22
C VAL A 532 5.17 -26.73 6.65
N LEU A 533 6.05 -25.73 6.82
CA LEU A 533 6.48 -25.16 8.09
C LEU A 533 5.88 -23.76 8.34
N MET A 534 5.35 -23.11 7.29
CA MET A 534 4.75 -21.77 7.37
C MET A 534 3.71 -21.64 8.48
N ASP A 535 2.86 -22.65 8.67
CA ASP A 535 1.81 -22.65 9.71
C ASP A 535 2.34 -22.84 11.13
N GLN A 536 3.47 -23.54 11.30
CA GLN A 536 4.11 -23.71 12.59
C GLN A 536 4.83 -22.42 12.98
N ILE A 537 5.63 -21.87 12.06
CA ILE A 537 6.39 -20.63 12.30
C ILE A 537 5.44 -19.45 12.48
N ALA A 538 4.37 -19.35 11.70
CA ALA A 538 3.34 -18.32 11.92
C ALA A 538 2.69 -18.39 13.32
N LYS A 539 2.67 -19.56 13.96
CA LYS A 539 2.20 -19.71 15.35
C LYS A 539 3.24 -19.29 16.40
N THR A 540 4.53 -19.21 16.09
CA THR A 540 5.55 -18.74 17.07
C THR A 540 5.48 -17.23 17.27
N TYR A 541 4.91 -16.48 16.32
CA TYR A 541 4.61 -15.05 16.44
C TYR A 541 3.28 -14.81 17.19
N ASP A 542 3.20 -15.30 18.43
CA ASP A 542 1.97 -15.41 19.24
C ASP A 542 1.64 -14.22 20.14
N PHE A 543 2.48 -13.19 20.17
CA PHE A 543 2.34 -12.05 21.09
C PHE A 543 0.92 -11.46 21.09
N ASN A 544 0.40 -11.25 22.32
CA ASN A 544 -0.94 -10.74 22.58
C ASN A 544 -2.05 -11.58 21.90
N ASP A 545 -2.01 -12.90 22.09
CA ASP A 545 -2.97 -13.85 21.50
C ASP A 545 -2.99 -13.73 19.96
N HIS A 546 -1.84 -13.99 19.33
CA HIS A 546 -1.62 -13.96 17.88
C HIS A 546 -2.13 -12.68 17.19
N ALA A 547 -1.99 -11.51 17.84
CA ALA A 547 -2.55 -10.26 17.35
C ALA A 547 -2.08 -9.89 15.93
N LEU A 548 -0.82 -10.17 15.61
CA LEU A 548 -0.24 -9.97 14.28
C LEU A 548 -0.91 -10.84 13.22
N MET A 549 -1.17 -12.12 13.52
CA MET A 549 -1.86 -13.00 12.57
C MET A 549 -3.30 -12.53 12.34
N LYS A 550 -4.05 -12.23 13.41
CA LYS A 550 -5.44 -11.73 13.32
C LYS A 550 -5.54 -10.44 12.50
N PHE A 551 -4.53 -9.57 12.59
CA PHE A 551 -4.42 -8.37 11.75
C PHE A 551 -4.16 -8.71 10.28
N ASN A 552 -3.20 -9.60 10.00
CA ASN A 552 -2.88 -10.06 8.64
C ASN A 552 -4.07 -10.78 7.96
N GLU A 553 -4.80 -11.62 8.69
CA GLU A 553 -6.02 -12.28 8.20
C GLU A 553 -7.14 -11.28 7.92
N ARG A 554 -7.27 -10.22 8.72
CA ARG A 554 -8.25 -9.15 8.48
C ARG A 554 -7.91 -8.34 7.22
N ILE A 555 -6.63 -8.06 6.96
CA ILE A 555 -6.20 -7.48 5.67
C ILE A 555 -6.48 -8.46 4.53
N LYS A 556 -6.16 -9.75 4.71
CA LYS A 556 -6.38 -10.80 3.70
C LYS A 556 -7.84 -10.86 3.27
N ASP A 557 -8.76 -10.98 4.21
CA ASP A 557 -10.20 -11.11 3.92
C ASP A 557 -10.81 -9.83 3.34
N THR A 558 -10.17 -8.67 3.56
CA THR A 558 -10.58 -7.39 2.98
C THR A 558 -10.14 -7.26 1.52
N LEU A 559 -8.88 -7.63 1.21
CA LEU A 559 -8.33 -7.54 -0.16
C LEU A 559 -8.70 -8.72 -1.06
N ASP A 560 -8.94 -9.90 -0.49
CA ASP A 560 -9.24 -11.14 -1.21
C ASP A 560 -10.49 -11.84 -0.60
N PRO A 561 -11.70 -11.27 -0.81
CA PRO A 561 -12.93 -11.79 -0.23
C PRO A 561 -13.34 -13.17 -0.76
N ASN A 562 -12.77 -13.61 -1.89
CA ASN A 562 -12.96 -14.96 -2.43
C ASN A 562 -11.86 -15.95 -1.99
N GLY A 563 -10.79 -15.48 -1.32
CA GLY A 563 -9.65 -16.29 -0.89
C GLY A 563 -8.95 -17.02 -2.04
N ILE A 564 -8.76 -16.36 -3.17
CA ILE A 564 -8.15 -16.97 -4.37
C ILE A 564 -6.63 -16.89 -4.37
N LEU A 565 -6.02 -15.84 -3.82
CA LEU A 565 -4.59 -15.60 -4.00
C LEU A 565 -3.77 -16.31 -2.91
N ALA A 566 -2.90 -17.23 -3.34
CA ALA A 566 -1.93 -17.99 -2.54
C ALA A 566 -2.37 -18.28 -1.08
N PRO A 567 -3.53 -18.94 -0.86
CA PRO A 567 -4.01 -19.27 0.47
C PRO A 567 -2.97 -20.07 1.27
N GLY A 568 -2.69 -19.64 2.52
CA GLY A 568 -1.75 -20.29 3.41
C GLY A 568 -0.28 -19.89 3.26
N LYS A 569 0.08 -19.03 2.28
CA LYS A 569 1.42 -18.41 2.25
C LYS A 569 1.67 -17.69 3.59
N SER A 570 2.79 -18.03 4.22
CA SER A 570 3.20 -17.51 5.54
C SER A 570 2.17 -17.72 6.65
N GLY A 571 1.35 -18.78 6.55
CA GLY A 571 0.29 -19.10 7.50
C GLY A 571 -0.93 -18.19 7.43
N VAL A 572 -0.99 -17.25 6.48
CA VAL A 572 -2.13 -16.32 6.34
C VAL A 572 -3.23 -16.97 5.49
N TRP A 573 -4.28 -17.46 6.17
CA TRP A 573 -5.39 -18.16 5.55
C TRP A 573 -6.63 -17.27 5.34
N PRO A 574 -7.22 -17.24 4.13
CA PRO A 574 -8.52 -16.58 3.95
C PRO A 574 -9.63 -17.29 4.73
N ALA A 575 -10.67 -16.55 5.13
CA ALA A 575 -11.81 -17.05 5.91
C ALA A 575 -12.49 -18.33 5.39
N ARG A 576 -12.44 -18.60 4.07
CA ARG A 576 -13.00 -19.84 3.49
C ARG A 576 -12.18 -21.10 3.81
N TYR A 577 -10.92 -20.97 4.23
CA TYR A 577 -10.01 -22.07 4.58
C TYR A 577 -9.86 -22.25 6.09
N ARG A 578 -9.84 -21.16 6.87
CA ARG A 578 -9.56 -21.18 8.32
C ARG A 578 -10.42 -22.18 9.10
N GLY A 579 -9.78 -22.94 9.98
CA GLY A 579 -10.43 -23.90 10.87
C GLY A 579 -10.96 -25.16 10.17
N ARG A 580 -10.35 -25.54 9.03
CA ARG A 580 -10.76 -26.70 8.22
C ARG A 580 -9.63 -27.72 8.01
N GLY A 581 -8.57 -27.65 8.82
CA GLY A 581 -7.47 -28.61 8.77
C GLY A 581 -6.53 -28.41 7.58
N TRP A 582 -6.44 -27.18 7.07
CA TRP A 582 -5.43 -26.82 6.07
C TRP A 582 -4.07 -26.50 6.74
N GLU A 583 -4.11 -26.12 8.01
CA GLU A 583 -3.01 -25.56 8.79
C GLU A 583 -2.02 -26.64 9.32
N MET A 584 -0.81 -26.71 8.78
CA MET A 584 0.20 -27.75 9.06
C MET A 584 1.11 -27.44 10.28
N SER A 585 0.54 -27.44 11.48
CA SER A 585 1.26 -27.11 12.73
C SER A 585 1.75 -28.31 13.55
N GLY A 586 1.94 -29.48 12.96
CA GLY A 586 2.39 -30.70 13.64
C GLY A 586 2.92 -31.74 12.67
N LEU A 587 3.20 -32.96 13.12
CA LEU A 587 3.77 -34.06 12.31
C LEU A 587 2.83 -34.63 11.21
N GLY A 588 1.79 -33.89 10.82
CA GLY A 588 0.92 -34.25 9.70
C GLY A 588 1.63 -34.11 8.36
N ASP A 589 1.32 -35.04 7.46
CA ASP A 589 1.89 -35.20 6.11
C ASP A 589 0.90 -34.80 5.00
N GLN A 590 -0.31 -34.36 5.34
CA GLN A 590 -1.36 -33.97 4.41
C GLN A 590 -1.42 -32.45 4.21
N SER A 591 -1.56 -32.03 2.95
CA SER A 591 -1.74 -30.64 2.52
C SER A 591 -3.20 -30.27 2.20
N GLU A 592 -4.07 -31.28 2.09
CA GLU A 592 -5.52 -31.13 1.87
C GLU A 592 -6.27 -30.95 3.21
N GLY A 593 -7.01 -29.86 3.35
CA GLY A 593 -8.00 -29.72 4.44
C GLY A 593 -9.33 -30.43 4.13
N SER A 594 -10.28 -30.36 5.05
CA SER A 594 -11.63 -30.96 4.94
C SER A 594 -12.56 -30.21 3.97
N GLY A 595 -12.00 -29.71 2.86
CA GLY A 595 -12.63 -28.79 1.92
C GLY A 595 -12.59 -27.32 2.35
N VAL A 596 -13.25 -26.47 1.56
CA VAL A 596 -13.43 -25.04 1.81
C VAL A 596 -14.86 -24.73 2.23
N ALA A 597 -15.11 -23.57 2.83
CA ALA A 597 -16.45 -23.10 3.13
C ALA A 597 -17.29 -22.98 1.83
N ARG A 598 -18.26 -23.89 1.63
CA ARG A 598 -19.26 -23.82 0.56
C ARG A 598 -20.02 -22.51 0.65
N ASP A 599 -19.69 -21.57 -0.24
CA ASP A 599 -20.26 -20.22 -0.33
C ASP A 599 -20.83 -19.71 1.00
N SER A 600 -19.97 -19.73 2.02
CA SER A 600 -20.19 -18.82 3.13
C SER A 600 -20.16 -17.44 2.46
N ALA A 601 -21.25 -16.69 2.43
CA ALA A 601 -22.07 -16.43 3.61
C ALA A 601 -21.20 -16.36 4.89
N THR A 602 -19.95 -15.90 4.76
CA THR A 602 -19.40 -14.99 5.75
C THR A 602 -20.47 -13.92 5.95
N ARG A 603 -20.60 -13.39 7.17
CA ARG A 603 -21.63 -12.37 7.44
C ARG A 603 -21.51 -11.17 6.48
N PHE A 604 -20.36 -10.98 5.84
CA PHE A 604 -20.10 -10.12 4.68
C PHE A 604 -20.65 -10.66 3.33
N SER A 605 -20.25 -11.86 2.87
CA SER A 605 -20.61 -12.40 1.54
C SER A 605 -22.12 -12.55 1.31
N LYS A 606 -22.89 -13.00 2.31
CA LYS A 606 -24.36 -13.09 2.16
C LYS A 606 -25.00 -11.71 2.03
N TYR A 607 -24.49 -10.74 2.81
CA TYR A 607 -24.92 -9.35 2.79
C TYR A 607 -24.64 -8.68 1.43
N TYR A 608 -23.50 -8.99 0.81
CA TYR A 608 -23.11 -8.43 -0.49
C TYR A 608 -23.71 -9.14 -1.70
N ARG A 609 -23.84 -10.48 -1.73
CA ARG A 609 -24.43 -11.20 -2.89
C ARG A 609 -25.96 -11.10 -2.94
N GLN A 610 -26.67 -11.15 -1.81
CA GLN A 610 -28.11 -10.85 -1.81
C GLN A 610 -28.38 -9.36 -2.07
N ARG A 611 -27.43 -8.46 -1.75
CA ARG A 611 -27.49 -7.08 -2.26
C ARG A 611 -27.21 -7.00 -3.75
N GLN A 612 -26.13 -7.54 -4.29
CA GLN A 612 -25.76 -7.37 -5.71
C GLN A 612 -26.82 -7.89 -6.68
N ILE A 613 -27.39 -9.07 -6.47
CA ILE A 613 -28.45 -9.59 -7.35
C ILE A 613 -29.76 -8.80 -7.19
N LYS A 614 -30.06 -8.30 -5.98
CA LYS A 614 -31.24 -7.47 -5.75
C LYS A 614 -31.06 -6.00 -6.18
N ILE A 615 -29.83 -5.45 -6.14
CA ILE A 615 -29.47 -4.09 -6.59
C ILE A 615 -29.27 -4.05 -8.11
N ALA A 616 -28.87 -5.16 -8.75
CA ALA A 616 -28.91 -5.27 -10.21
C ALA A 616 -30.35 -5.23 -10.75
N GLN A 617 -31.37 -5.55 -9.93
CA GLN A 617 -32.79 -5.42 -10.28
C GLN A 617 -33.47 -4.19 -9.66
N ASP A 618 -32.98 -3.67 -8.52
CA ASP A 618 -33.44 -2.45 -7.82
C ASP A 618 -32.41 -1.30 -7.94
N SER A 619 -31.81 -1.08 -9.12
CA SER A 619 -30.75 -0.08 -9.35
C SER A 619 -31.27 1.37 -9.46
N ASN A 620 -31.94 1.84 -8.42
CA ASN A 620 -32.25 3.25 -8.15
C ASN A 620 -31.87 3.62 -6.71
N ILE A 621 -30.63 3.36 -6.27
CA ILE A 621 -30.16 3.89 -4.99
C ILE A 621 -30.05 5.41 -5.11
N ILE A 622 -31.02 6.08 -4.50
CA ILE A 622 -31.02 7.48 -4.11
C ILE A 622 -30.81 7.46 -2.60
N GLU A 623 -29.74 8.07 -2.10
CA GLU A 623 -29.70 8.35 -0.66
C GLU A 623 -30.68 9.50 -0.39
N ARG A 624 -31.61 9.30 0.55
CA ARG A 624 -32.65 10.30 0.88
C ARG A 624 -32.30 11.00 2.19
N TYR A 625 -32.35 12.33 2.18
CA TYR A 625 -31.97 13.21 3.28
C TYR A 625 -33.20 13.99 3.76
N ILE A 626 -33.41 14.06 5.07
CA ILE A 626 -34.39 14.98 5.68
C ILE A 626 -33.62 16.08 6.38
N ILE A 627 -34.03 17.32 6.14
CA ILE A 627 -33.40 18.51 6.67
C ILE A 627 -34.48 19.31 7.43
N LEU A 628 -34.47 19.18 8.76
CA LEU A 628 -35.35 19.84 9.73
C LEU A 628 -34.69 21.14 10.20
N TYR A 629 -34.68 22.15 9.34
CA TYR A 629 -33.60 23.14 9.37
C TYR A 629 -34.04 24.54 8.95
N GLN A 630 -33.58 25.56 9.67
CA GLN A 630 -33.95 26.96 9.42
C GLN A 630 -32.85 27.87 8.81
N GLN A 631 -31.56 27.46 8.67
CA GLN A 631 -30.52 28.33 8.08
C GLN A 631 -29.17 27.66 7.71
N GLN A 632 -28.69 27.85 6.47
CA GLN A 632 -27.33 27.60 5.93
C GLN A 632 -26.70 26.17 5.96
N CYS A 633 -27.13 25.30 5.03
CA CYS A 633 -26.33 24.14 4.58
C CYS A 633 -26.67 23.78 3.13
N SER A 634 -25.64 23.58 2.28
CA SER A 634 -25.78 23.32 0.84
C SER A 634 -25.33 21.91 0.45
N PHE A 635 -26.29 21.00 0.28
CA PHE A 635 -26.09 19.66 -0.29
C PHE A 635 -26.71 19.61 -1.70
N ASN A 636 -26.10 18.93 -2.69
CA ASN A 636 -26.36 19.22 -4.11
C ASN A 636 -26.28 18.01 -5.09
N TRP A 637 -27.17 17.00 -5.07
CA TRP A 637 -27.05 15.86 -6.03
C TRP A 637 -28.39 15.16 -6.53
N LYS A 638 -28.52 14.70 -7.81
CA LYS A 638 -29.68 14.02 -8.56
C LYS A 638 -30.80 14.90 -9.19
N LYS A 639 -31.39 14.63 -10.38
CA LYS A 639 -31.26 13.61 -11.49
C LYS A 639 -31.68 14.23 -12.86
N GLN A 640 -31.40 13.63 -14.03
CA GLN A 640 -32.19 13.83 -15.28
C GLN A 640 -32.18 12.62 -16.24
N THR A 641 -33.20 12.49 -17.10
CA THR A 641 -33.31 11.57 -18.24
C THR A 641 -33.68 12.37 -19.50
N PRO A 642 -33.11 12.08 -20.69
CA PRO A 642 -33.26 12.96 -21.85
C PRO A 642 -34.49 12.64 -22.72
N ALA A 643 -35.14 13.69 -23.23
CA ALA A 643 -36.03 13.65 -24.38
C ALA A 643 -35.61 14.76 -25.37
N GLY A 644 -35.30 14.39 -26.61
CA GLY A 644 -34.89 15.31 -27.69
C GLY A 644 -33.54 14.93 -28.32
N ARG A 645 -33.56 14.49 -29.58
CA ARG A 645 -32.36 14.13 -30.36
C ARG A 645 -31.84 15.31 -31.18
N CYS A 646 -30.52 15.38 -31.38
CA CYS A 646 -29.93 15.62 -32.71
C CYS A 646 -28.53 14.96 -32.79
N PRO A 647 -28.01 14.60 -33.99
CA PRO A 647 -27.02 13.52 -34.12
C PRO A 647 -25.58 13.98 -34.38
N GLY A 648 -24.60 13.22 -33.88
CA GLY A 648 -23.20 13.33 -34.33
C GLY A 648 -22.18 12.58 -33.45
N VAL A 649 -21.52 11.58 -34.04
CA VAL A 649 -20.35 10.83 -33.52
C VAL A 649 -20.62 9.95 -32.28
N GLY A 650 -20.45 8.63 -32.44
CA GLY A 650 -20.82 7.65 -31.41
C GLY A 650 -19.63 7.06 -30.63
N HIS A 651 -19.81 6.94 -29.31
CA HIS A 651 -19.14 5.97 -28.45
C HIS A 651 -20.10 5.65 -27.28
N GLU A 652 -20.72 4.47 -27.27
CA GLU A 652 -21.62 4.03 -26.18
C GLU A 652 -21.00 2.91 -25.36
N SER A 653 -20.68 3.19 -24.10
CA SER A 653 -21.05 2.38 -22.92
C SER A 653 -20.39 2.92 -21.63
N GLY A 654 -20.49 4.24 -21.39
CA GLY A 654 -20.06 4.84 -20.12
C GLY A 654 -21.12 4.67 -19.04
N SER A 655 -20.90 3.79 -18.08
CA SER A 655 -21.75 3.66 -16.88
C SER A 655 -21.42 4.76 -15.88
N SER A 656 -22.15 5.88 -15.95
CA SER A 656 -22.02 6.99 -15.02
C SER A 656 -22.60 6.64 -13.64
N TRP A 657 -21.73 6.58 -12.63
CA TRP A 657 -22.13 6.30 -11.24
C TRP A 657 -22.88 7.51 -10.64
N PRO A 658 -24.14 7.34 -10.18
CA PRO A 658 -24.90 8.44 -9.61
C PRO A 658 -24.57 8.62 -8.12
N ILE A 659 -23.44 9.28 -7.81
CA ILE A 659 -23.09 9.79 -6.47
C ILE A 659 -24.05 10.92 -6.10
N LEU A 660 -25.31 10.58 -5.78
CA LEU A 660 -26.39 11.55 -5.80
C LEU A 660 -27.49 11.31 -4.74
N ALA A 661 -28.01 12.40 -4.16
CA ALA A 661 -28.67 12.51 -2.84
C ALA A 661 -29.91 13.43 -2.88
N ASP A 662 -31.11 12.87 -2.70
CA ASP A 662 -32.39 13.59 -2.76
C ASP A 662 -32.70 14.23 -1.38
N ILE A 663 -33.00 15.52 -1.36
CA ILE A 663 -33.01 16.34 -0.15
C ILE A 663 -34.40 16.92 0.08
N ILE A 664 -35.04 16.49 1.16
CA ILE A 664 -36.31 17.01 1.65
C ILE A 664 -36.01 18.09 2.70
N LYS A 665 -36.19 19.35 2.34
CA LYS A 665 -36.23 20.45 3.30
C LYS A 665 -37.64 20.54 3.87
N VAL A 666 -37.75 20.46 5.18
CA VAL A 666 -39.02 20.66 5.89
C VAL A 666 -39.08 22.11 6.38
N GLU A 667 -40.15 22.81 6.03
CA GLU A 667 -40.40 24.19 6.44
C GLU A 667 -41.87 24.37 6.90
N HIS A 668 -42.19 25.45 7.60
CA HIS A 668 -43.55 25.67 8.11
C HIS A 668 -44.53 25.91 6.95
N PRO A 669 -45.73 25.31 6.93
CA PRO A 669 -46.63 25.29 5.77
C PRO A 669 -47.22 26.66 5.35
N GLU A 670 -46.84 27.75 6.00
CA GLU A 670 -47.38 29.10 5.75
C GLU A 670 -46.25 30.14 5.69
N ARG A 671 -45.49 30.30 6.80
CA ARG A 671 -44.34 31.21 6.85
C ARG A 671 -43.10 30.72 6.10
N GLY A 672 -43.01 29.42 5.80
CA GLY A 672 -41.82 28.80 5.21
C GLY A 672 -40.57 28.88 6.09
N ASP A 673 -39.41 28.87 5.43
CA ASP A 673 -38.10 29.14 5.98
C ASP A 673 -37.84 30.65 6.14
N ASP A 674 -37.26 31.05 7.27
CA ASP A 674 -37.08 32.47 7.61
C ASP A 674 -36.21 33.23 6.58
N THR A 675 -35.31 32.55 5.85
CA THR A 675 -34.49 33.19 4.80
C THR A 675 -35.30 33.66 3.61
N ARG A 676 -36.53 33.17 3.38
CA ARG A 676 -37.43 33.68 2.32
C ARG A 676 -37.75 35.16 2.51
N ALA A 677 -37.77 35.65 3.75
CA ALA A 677 -37.98 37.05 4.08
C ALA A 677 -36.69 37.90 4.10
N TRP A 678 -35.51 37.29 3.94
CA TRP A 678 -34.20 37.97 4.09
C TRP A 678 -33.77 38.67 2.80
N GLY A 679 -34.43 39.79 2.49
CA GLY A 679 -34.04 40.74 1.45
C GLY A 679 -34.23 42.20 1.92
N PRO A 680 -33.99 43.21 1.04
CA PRO A 680 -33.58 43.08 -0.36
C PRO A 680 -32.12 42.59 -0.53
N PRO A 681 -31.72 42.14 -1.74
CA PRO A 681 -32.50 42.07 -2.96
C PRO A 681 -33.40 40.83 -3.06
N PHE A 682 -34.48 40.97 -3.81
CA PHE A 682 -35.41 39.90 -4.17
C PHE A 682 -35.40 39.69 -5.69
N ALA A 683 -35.66 38.46 -6.14
CA ALA A 683 -35.95 38.14 -7.53
C ALA A 683 -37.45 38.24 -7.76
N GLU A 684 -37.87 39.24 -8.51
CA GLU A 684 -39.29 39.57 -8.76
C GLU A 684 -40.08 38.38 -9.32
N TYR A 685 -41.36 38.29 -8.93
CA TYR A 685 -42.28 37.33 -9.52
C TYR A 685 -42.70 37.74 -10.95
N LYS A 686 -42.64 36.79 -11.88
CA LYS A 686 -43.01 36.92 -13.29
C LYS A 686 -44.21 36.05 -13.68
N ASP A 687 -44.72 35.26 -12.73
CA ASP A 687 -45.92 34.41 -12.86
C ASP A 687 -47.23 35.13 -12.50
N GLY A 688 -47.16 36.42 -12.15
CA GLY A 688 -48.31 37.26 -11.78
C GLY A 688 -48.65 37.27 -10.29
N ARG A 689 -47.83 36.65 -9.43
CA ARG A 689 -47.98 36.74 -7.97
C ARG A 689 -47.67 38.14 -7.43
N GLU A 690 -48.44 38.56 -6.42
CA GLU A 690 -48.14 39.76 -5.63
C GLU A 690 -47.04 39.48 -4.58
N GLY A 691 -46.27 40.50 -4.23
CA GLY A 691 -45.20 40.44 -3.23
C GLY A 691 -43.82 40.86 -3.77
N PRO A 692 -42.79 40.87 -2.92
CA PRO A 692 -41.45 41.34 -3.31
C PRO A 692 -40.67 40.35 -4.20
N GLY A 693 -41.11 39.10 -4.32
CA GLY A 693 -40.37 38.01 -4.97
C GLY A 693 -39.65 37.08 -3.99
N GLU A 694 -38.83 36.15 -4.49
CA GLU A 694 -38.00 35.28 -3.65
C GLU A 694 -36.71 35.99 -3.24
N SER A 695 -36.26 35.87 -1.99
CA SER A 695 -35.03 36.53 -1.55
C SER A 695 -33.78 35.93 -2.22
N ALA A 696 -32.79 36.77 -2.55
CA ALA A 696 -31.50 36.29 -3.05
C ALA A 696 -30.80 35.33 -2.06
N TYR A 697 -31.02 35.53 -0.76
CA TYR A 697 -30.50 34.65 0.29
C TYR A 697 -31.10 33.25 0.18
N TYR A 698 -32.43 33.12 0.12
CA TYR A 698 -33.12 31.83 -0.01
C TYR A 698 -32.70 31.10 -1.28
N LEU A 699 -32.62 31.81 -2.41
CA LEU A 699 -32.21 31.26 -3.71
C LEU A 699 -30.76 30.72 -3.67
N SER A 700 -29.87 31.34 -2.89
CA SER A 700 -28.44 30.99 -2.86
C SER A 700 -28.13 29.61 -2.23
N VAL A 701 -28.98 29.11 -1.32
CA VAL A 701 -28.72 27.88 -0.54
C VAL A 701 -29.76 26.76 -0.70
N ASN A 702 -30.83 26.95 -1.49
CA ASN A 702 -31.92 25.97 -1.59
C ASN A 702 -32.13 25.32 -2.98
N ARG A 703 -31.28 25.65 -3.97
CA ARG A 703 -31.20 24.86 -5.23
C ARG A 703 -31.02 23.37 -4.94
N ASN A 704 -31.49 22.50 -5.83
CA ASN A 704 -31.39 21.04 -5.70
C ASN A 704 -32.14 20.40 -4.50
N LYS A 705 -32.98 21.15 -3.77
CA LYS A 705 -33.81 20.64 -2.67
C LYS A 705 -35.27 20.55 -3.08
N LYS A 706 -36.02 19.65 -2.45
CA LYS A 706 -37.48 19.61 -2.44
C LYS A 706 -38.01 20.29 -1.19
N SER A 707 -39.14 20.99 -1.30
CA SER A 707 -39.81 21.63 -0.16
C SER A 707 -41.03 20.83 0.29
N LEU A 708 -41.09 20.52 1.58
CA LEU A 708 -42.25 19.98 2.29
C LEU A 708 -42.72 21.02 3.31
N GLY A 709 -43.92 21.58 3.11
CA GLY A 709 -44.58 22.41 4.12
C GLY A 709 -45.24 21.51 5.16
N LEU A 710 -44.77 21.52 6.40
CA LEU A 710 -45.24 20.61 7.46
C LEU A 710 -45.15 21.24 8.85
N SER A 711 -46.25 21.15 9.63
CA SER A 711 -46.35 21.72 10.98
C SER A 711 -46.24 20.64 12.07
N PHE A 712 -45.18 20.72 12.88
CA PHE A 712 -44.95 19.82 14.02
C PHE A 712 -45.78 20.20 15.27
N ALA A 713 -46.63 21.23 15.17
CA ALA A 713 -47.61 21.56 16.20
C ALA A 713 -48.76 20.54 16.24
N HIS A 714 -49.02 19.83 15.14
CA HIS A 714 -50.02 18.77 15.06
C HIS A 714 -49.38 17.39 15.26
N PRO A 715 -50.00 16.47 16.02
CA PRO A 715 -49.54 15.08 16.15
C PRO A 715 -49.40 14.39 14.79
N GLU A 716 -50.35 14.62 13.88
CA GLU A 716 -50.32 14.12 12.50
C GLU A 716 -49.07 14.58 11.72
N GLY A 717 -48.49 15.74 12.07
CA GLY A 717 -47.24 16.22 11.49
C GLY A 717 -45.99 15.54 12.06
N VAL A 718 -46.02 15.15 13.34
CA VAL A 718 -44.95 14.36 13.98
C VAL A 718 -44.96 12.92 13.47
N GLU A 719 -46.14 12.34 13.23
CA GLU A 719 -46.28 11.03 12.58
C GLU A 719 -45.60 11.02 11.19
N ILE A 720 -45.84 12.06 10.37
CA ILE A 720 -45.18 12.23 9.07
C ILE A 720 -43.65 12.32 9.22
N LEU A 721 -43.13 13.05 10.22
CA LEU A 721 -41.69 13.09 10.48
C LEU A 721 -41.10 11.72 10.86
N HIS A 722 -41.81 10.92 11.65
CA HIS A 722 -41.37 9.57 12.00
C HIS A 722 -41.35 8.64 10.80
N GLU A 723 -42.35 8.70 9.91
CA GLU A 723 -42.35 7.92 8.67
C GLU A 723 -41.25 8.38 7.70
N LEU A 724 -41.00 9.68 7.58
CA LEU A 724 -39.87 10.20 6.82
C LEU A 724 -38.55 9.65 7.40
N ALA A 725 -38.32 9.75 8.71
CA ALA A 725 -37.09 9.31 9.36
C ALA A 725 -36.81 7.79 9.22
N LYS A 726 -37.85 6.95 9.10
CA LYS A 726 -37.70 5.53 8.75
C LYS A 726 -37.22 5.29 7.32
N ASN A 727 -37.58 6.18 6.39
CA ASN A 727 -37.38 6.04 4.94
C ASN A 727 -36.19 6.85 4.39
N CYS A 728 -35.38 7.46 5.26
CA CYS A 728 -34.23 8.28 4.89
C CYS A 728 -32.92 7.81 5.57
N ASP A 729 -31.81 8.21 4.97
CA ASP A 729 -30.45 7.83 5.36
C ASP A 729 -29.84 8.78 6.39
N VAL A 730 -30.19 10.07 6.29
CA VAL A 730 -29.63 11.16 7.07
C VAL A 730 -30.75 12.10 7.53
N LEU A 731 -30.72 12.49 8.81
CA LEU A 731 -31.51 13.60 9.37
C LEU A 731 -30.53 14.70 9.80
N VAL A 732 -30.74 15.92 9.31
CA VAL A 732 -30.00 17.11 9.75
C VAL A 732 -30.96 18.07 10.45
N GLU A 733 -30.59 18.55 11.62
CA GLU A 733 -31.39 19.49 12.42
C GLU A 733 -30.52 20.56 13.11
N ASN A 734 -31.11 21.71 13.44
CA ASN A 734 -30.40 22.83 14.09
C ASN A 734 -31.13 23.45 15.28
N TYR A 735 -31.89 22.64 16.03
CA TYR A 735 -32.59 23.12 17.23
C TYR A 735 -31.66 23.15 18.45
N LEU A 736 -32.05 23.91 19.48
CA LEU A 736 -31.36 23.86 20.77
C LEU A 736 -31.42 22.43 21.35
N PRO A 737 -30.34 21.94 21.99
CA PRO A 737 -30.26 20.61 22.58
C PRO A 737 -31.52 20.22 23.36
N GLY A 738 -32.06 19.04 23.07
CA GLY A 738 -33.28 18.51 23.69
C GLY A 738 -34.62 19.10 23.20
N SER A 739 -34.64 20.16 22.38
CA SER A 739 -35.90 20.79 21.91
C SER A 739 -36.82 19.85 21.14
N LEU A 740 -36.25 18.90 20.40
CA LEU A 740 -36.96 17.89 19.60
C LEU A 740 -37.43 16.67 20.42
N LYS A 741 -36.98 16.53 21.67
CA LYS A 741 -37.31 15.38 22.53
C LYS A 741 -38.81 15.28 22.85
N LYS A 742 -39.50 16.43 23.00
CA LYS A 742 -40.97 16.47 23.22
C LYS A 742 -41.78 15.93 22.04
N TYR A 743 -41.18 15.78 20.86
CA TYR A 743 -41.78 15.17 19.67
C TYR A 743 -41.24 13.75 19.40
N ASN A 744 -40.44 13.19 20.30
CA ASN A 744 -39.66 11.96 20.08
C ASN A 744 -38.82 12.04 18.78
N MET A 745 -38.29 13.23 18.48
CA MET A 745 -37.46 13.51 17.31
C MET A 745 -35.97 13.64 17.66
N ASP A 746 -35.58 13.43 18.91
CA ASP A 746 -34.19 13.37 19.37
C ASP A 746 -33.49 12.07 18.93
N TYR A 747 -32.15 12.06 18.92
CA TYR A 747 -31.36 10.92 18.45
C TYR A 747 -31.73 9.58 19.12
N GLU A 748 -31.91 9.54 20.45
CA GLU A 748 -32.24 8.29 21.16
C GLU A 748 -33.65 7.78 20.84
N SER A 749 -34.55 8.65 20.39
CA SER A 749 -35.86 8.26 19.86
C SER A 749 -35.76 7.78 18.40
N ILE A 750 -35.09 8.56 17.53
CA ILE A 750 -34.95 8.22 16.10
C ILE A 750 -34.10 6.97 15.88
N ARG A 751 -33.03 6.75 16.66
CA ARG A 751 -32.20 5.53 16.60
C ARG A 751 -33.02 4.25 16.81
N LYS A 752 -34.08 4.29 17.62
CA LYS A 752 -34.99 3.15 17.84
C LYS A 752 -35.89 2.89 16.63
N LEU A 753 -36.27 3.94 15.90
CA LEU A 753 -37.06 3.85 14.66
C LEU A 753 -36.21 3.43 13.45
N ASN A 754 -35.00 3.96 13.34
CA ASN A 754 -34.05 3.69 12.27
C ASN A 754 -32.61 3.65 12.81
N PRO A 755 -32.10 2.47 13.23
CA PRO A 755 -30.73 2.30 13.72
C PRO A 755 -29.63 2.57 12.67
N ARG A 756 -30.01 2.78 11.40
CA ARG A 756 -29.10 3.07 10.28
C ARG A 756 -29.02 4.56 9.93
N LEU A 757 -29.79 5.42 10.60
CA LEU A 757 -29.84 6.83 10.27
C LEU A 757 -28.61 7.56 10.80
N ILE A 758 -27.98 8.39 9.97
CA ILE A 758 -26.99 9.38 10.42
C ILE A 758 -27.78 10.59 10.92
N TYR A 759 -27.67 10.91 12.21
CA TYR A 759 -28.34 12.06 12.81
C TYR A 759 -27.30 13.15 13.01
N ALA A 760 -27.47 14.31 12.39
CA ALA A 760 -26.55 15.45 12.51
C ALA A 760 -27.24 16.64 13.19
N SER A 761 -26.78 16.97 14.39
CA SER A 761 -27.15 18.19 15.11
C SER A 761 -26.15 19.29 14.76
N ILE A 762 -26.64 20.42 14.25
CA ILE A 762 -25.84 21.61 13.96
C ILE A 762 -26.26 22.72 14.92
N THR A 763 -25.44 23.00 15.94
CA THR A 763 -25.80 23.93 17.03
C THR A 763 -24.80 25.07 17.20
N GLY A 764 -25.19 26.15 17.91
CA GLY A 764 -24.27 27.25 18.20
C GLY A 764 -23.08 26.85 19.10
N TYR A 765 -23.34 26.03 20.13
CA TYR A 765 -22.43 25.79 21.25
C TYR A 765 -22.32 24.31 21.69
N GLY A 766 -22.77 23.36 20.86
CA GLY A 766 -22.71 21.91 21.12
C GLY A 766 -23.91 21.35 21.90
N GLN A 767 -24.07 20.02 21.88
CA GLN A 767 -25.03 19.31 22.73
C GLN A 767 -24.61 19.29 24.22
N THR A 768 -23.36 19.66 24.53
CA THR A 768 -22.78 19.63 25.87
C THR A 768 -22.03 20.93 26.21
N GLY A 769 -21.47 21.03 27.42
CA GLY A 769 -20.77 22.23 27.88
C GLY A 769 -21.67 23.29 28.52
N PRO A 770 -21.10 24.38 29.08
CA PRO A 770 -21.83 25.36 29.88
C PRO A 770 -22.78 26.25 29.06
N TYR A 771 -22.63 26.25 27.73
CA TYR A 771 -23.36 27.13 26.81
C TYR A 771 -24.32 26.39 25.87
N SER A 772 -24.48 25.07 26.01
CA SER A 772 -25.32 24.23 25.12
C SER A 772 -26.75 24.75 24.94
N ASN A 773 -27.34 25.36 25.98
CA ASN A 773 -28.69 25.91 25.95
C ASN A 773 -28.78 27.36 25.39
N ARG A 774 -27.67 27.96 24.93
CA ARG A 774 -27.68 29.31 24.33
C ARG A 774 -28.07 29.25 22.85
N PRO A 775 -28.99 30.11 22.37
CA PRO A 775 -29.15 30.33 20.94
C PRO A 775 -27.87 30.98 20.37
N GLY A 776 -27.48 30.57 19.16
CA GLY A 776 -26.32 31.11 18.47
C GLY A 776 -26.57 31.19 16.98
N PHE A 777 -26.14 32.29 16.37
CA PHE A 777 -25.93 32.44 14.94
C PHE A 777 -24.44 32.72 14.70
N ASP A 778 -23.99 32.51 13.47
CA ASP A 778 -22.65 32.85 12.96
C ASP A 778 -21.99 34.06 13.65
N VAL A 779 -22.60 35.25 13.57
CA VAL A 779 -22.01 36.49 14.08
C VAL A 779 -21.82 36.54 15.61
N MET A 780 -22.63 35.81 16.40
CA MET A 780 -22.44 35.71 17.85
C MET A 780 -21.20 34.85 18.15
N VAL A 781 -21.04 33.74 17.42
CA VAL A 781 -19.90 32.84 17.58
C VAL A 781 -18.63 33.49 17.05
N GLU A 782 -18.70 34.22 15.92
CA GLU A 782 -17.58 35.00 15.40
C GLU A 782 -17.07 36.05 16.41
N ALA A 783 -17.99 36.66 17.17
CA ALA A 783 -17.68 37.61 18.24
C ALA A 783 -17.08 36.94 19.49
N GLU A 784 -17.64 35.83 19.96
CA GLU A 784 -17.19 35.14 21.17
C GLU A 784 -15.90 34.32 20.96
N PHE A 785 -15.69 33.74 19.76
CA PHE A 785 -14.60 32.82 19.44
C PHE A 785 -13.54 33.43 18.49
N GLY A 786 -13.24 34.71 18.70
CA GLY A 786 -11.98 35.34 18.28
C GLY A 786 -11.85 35.78 16.81
N LEU A 787 -12.63 35.26 15.87
CA LEU A 787 -12.46 35.63 14.45
C LEU A 787 -12.81 37.10 14.17
N MET A 788 -13.83 37.64 14.84
CA MET A 788 -14.17 39.06 14.74
C MET A 788 -13.07 39.94 15.35
N HIS A 789 -12.37 39.46 16.40
CA HIS A 789 -11.24 40.18 16.98
C HIS A 789 -10.09 40.35 15.97
N LEU A 790 -9.82 39.32 15.18
CA LEU A 790 -8.72 39.28 14.20
C LEU A 790 -9.05 39.95 12.86
N THR A 791 -10.34 40.15 12.56
CA THR A 791 -10.81 40.68 11.28
C THR A 791 -11.02 42.20 11.32
N GLY A 792 -10.49 42.90 10.31
CA GLY A 792 -10.55 44.37 10.18
C GLY A 792 -9.17 45.02 10.02
N SER A 793 -9.14 46.35 9.89
CA SER A 793 -7.88 47.11 9.80
C SER A 793 -7.12 47.14 11.13
N ARG A 794 -5.79 47.33 11.06
CA ARG A 794 -4.85 47.23 12.18
C ARG A 794 -5.33 47.94 13.45
N ASP A 795 -5.66 49.22 13.31
CA ASP A 795 -6.08 50.10 14.42
C ASP A 795 -7.58 50.42 14.39
N GLY A 796 -8.35 49.78 13.49
CA GLY A 796 -9.80 49.91 13.43
C GLY A 796 -10.52 49.10 14.52
N PRO A 797 -11.84 49.28 14.69
CA PRO A 797 -12.65 48.38 15.52
C PRO A 797 -12.65 46.95 14.93
N PRO A 798 -12.92 45.92 15.76
CA PRO A 798 -13.28 44.58 15.29
C PRO A 798 -14.45 44.64 14.29
N VAL A 799 -14.37 43.87 13.20
CA VAL A 799 -15.48 43.75 12.23
C VAL A 799 -15.72 42.28 11.90
N LYS A 800 -16.96 41.94 11.57
CA LYS A 800 -17.30 40.61 11.05
C LYS A 800 -16.73 40.37 9.66
N VAL A 801 -16.48 39.11 9.31
CA VAL A 801 -16.20 38.68 7.93
C VAL A 801 -17.40 39.02 7.04
N GLY A 802 -17.16 39.32 5.75
CA GLY A 802 -18.19 39.81 4.82
C GLY A 802 -19.33 38.83 4.51
N VAL A 803 -19.16 37.54 4.83
CA VAL A 803 -20.16 36.46 4.70
C VAL A 803 -20.27 35.71 6.03
N ALA A 804 -21.32 34.89 6.19
CA ALA A 804 -21.48 33.99 7.34
C ALA A 804 -20.49 32.83 7.27
N VAL A 805 -19.23 33.09 7.59
CA VAL A 805 -18.10 32.17 7.37
C VAL A 805 -18.11 31.00 8.35
N THR A 806 -18.63 31.19 9.56
CA THR A 806 -18.79 30.15 10.58
C THR A 806 -19.87 29.18 10.16
N ASP A 807 -21.01 29.66 9.66
CA ASP A 807 -22.07 28.81 9.08
C ASP A 807 -21.53 28.00 7.89
N LEU A 808 -20.86 28.67 6.93
CA LEU A 808 -20.32 28.03 5.74
C LEU A 808 -19.27 26.96 6.06
N THR A 809 -18.34 27.25 6.97
CA THR A 809 -17.32 26.27 7.40
C THR A 809 -17.94 25.14 8.23
N THR A 810 -18.89 25.43 9.12
CA THR A 810 -19.61 24.40 9.88
C THR A 810 -20.38 23.46 8.96
N GLY A 811 -21.02 23.99 7.91
CA GLY A 811 -21.67 23.18 6.88
C GLY A 811 -20.71 22.26 6.11
N LEU A 812 -19.47 22.70 5.85
CA LEU A 812 -18.43 21.86 5.27
C LEU A 812 -17.95 20.76 6.23
N TYR A 813 -17.74 21.09 7.51
CA TYR A 813 -17.41 20.10 8.54
C TYR A 813 -18.54 19.07 8.73
N ALA A 814 -19.80 19.52 8.79
CA ALA A 814 -20.96 18.64 8.87
C ALA A 814 -21.07 17.73 7.65
N CYS A 815 -20.88 18.25 6.44
CA CYS A 815 -20.86 17.47 5.21
C CYS A 815 -19.78 16.38 5.21
N ASN A 816 -18.54 16.74 5.57
CA ASN A 816 -17.43 15.80 5.68
C ASN A 816 -17.69 14.71 6.74
N SER A 817 -18.22 15.09 7.90
CA SER A 817 -18.57 14.17 8.98
C SER A 817 -19.73 13.24 8.59
N ILE A 818 -20.74 13.72 7.86
CA ILE A 818 -21.82 12.89 7.31
C ILE A 818 -21.25 11.90 6.28
N MET A 819 -20.39 12.34 5.36
CA MET A 819 -19.74 11.41 4.40
C MET A 819 -18.90 10.35 5.12
N ALA A 820 -18.10 10.72 6.12
CA ALA A 820 -17.33 9.78 6.93
C ALA A 820 -18.26 8.81 7.70
N ALA A 821 -19.39 9.29 8.24
CA ALA A 821 -20.37 8.48 8.93
C ALA A 821 -21.12 7.53 8.00
N LEU A 822 -21.41 7.92 6.76
CA LEU A 822 -21.99 7.07 5.72
C LEU A 822 -21.02 5.96 5.29
N LEU A 823 -19.73 6.28 5.14
CA LEU A 823 -18.66 5.31 4.89
C LEU A 823 -18.47 4.33 6.08
N ALA A 824 -18.52 4.84 7.31
CA ALA A 824 -18.50 3.99 8.51
C ALA A 824 -19.72 3.05 8.55
N ARG A 825 -20.93 3.59 8.30
CA ARG A 825 -22.20 2.85 8.20
C ARG A 825 -22.20 1.78 7.10
N ALA A 826 -21.47 1.99 6.01
CA ALA A 826 -21.31 0.99 4.96
C ALA A 826 -20.56 -0.27 5.48
N ASN A 827 -19.69 -0.10 6.47
CA ASN A 827 -18.92 -1.18 7.11
C ASN A 827 -19.62 -1.76 8.35
N THR A 828 -20.16 -0.91 9.24
CA THR A 828 -20.79 -1.34 10.51
C THR A 828 -22.24 -1.78 10.34
N GLY A 829 -22.93 -1.22 9.34
CA GLY A 829 -24.39 -1.34 9.19
C GLY A 829 -25.19 -0.42 10.12
N GLU A 830 -24.54 0.35 11.01
CA GLU A 830 -25.18 1.21 12.01
C GLU A 830 -24.96 2.70 11.72
N GLY A 831 -25.94 3.52 12.08
CA GLY A 831 -25.83 4.97 12.07
C GLY A 831 -25.26 5.54 13.38
N GLN A 832 -25.06 6.86 13.42
CA GLN A 832 -24.49 7.55 14.58
C GLN A 832 -25.03 8.97 14.72
N HIS A 833 -24.87 9.55 15.91
CA HIS A 833 -25.10 10.98 16.18
C HIS A 833 -23.82 11.76 15.92
N LEU A 834 -23.92 12.80 15.11
CA LEU A 834 -22.89 13.80 14.89
C LEU A 834 -23.33 15.08 15.63
N ASP A 835 -22.60 15.45 16.68
CA ASP A 835 -22.67 16.78 17.27
C ASP A 835 -21.66 17.67 16.54
N VAL A 836 -22.15 18.67 15.81
CA VAL A 836 -21.33 19.62 15.08
C VAL A 836 -21.77 21.01 15.53
N CYS A 837 -20.84 21.83 15.99
CA CYS A 837 -21.19 23.16 16.48
C CYS A 837 -20.29 24.29 15.97
N LEU A 838 -20.89 25.46 15.86
CA LEU A 838 -20.25 26.66 15.34
C LEU A 838 -19.05 27.05 16.22
N SER A 839 -19.16 26.97 17.57
CA SER A 839 -18.07 27.32 18.49
C SER A 839 -16.78 26.54 18.25
N ASP A 840 -16.90 25.23 18.06
CA ASP A 840 -15.74 24.33 17.94
C ASP A 840 -15.11 24.48 16.55
N VAL A 841 -15.94 24.60 15.51
CA VAL A 841 -15.48 24.89 14.15
C VAL A 841 -14.82 26.26 14.07
N GLN A 842 -15.37 27.28 14.75
CA GLN A 842 -14.76 28.60 14.81
C GLN A 842 -13.41 28.56 15.52
N THR A 843 -13.33 27.87 16.66
CA THR A 843 -12.08 27.72 17.42
C THR A 843 -11.01 27.02 16.56
N ALA A 844 -11.37 25.94 15.87
CA ALA A 844 -10.46 25.19 15.01
C ALA A 844 -9.99 26.00 13.78
N THR A 845 -10.87 26.83 13.20
CA THR A 845 -10.54 27.64 12.00
C THR A 845 -9.68 28.87 12.28
N LEU A 846 -9.42 29.22 13.54
CA LEU A 846 -8.36 30.17 13.92
C LEU A 846 -6.94 29.65 13.58
N ALA A 847 -6.80 28.33 13.37
CA ALA A 847 -5.60 27.69 12.83
C ALA A 847 -4.28 28.19 13.44
N ASN A 848 -3.38 28.76 12.63
CA ASN A 848 -2.07 29.22 13.08
C ASN A 848 -2.12 30.38 14.09
N MET A 849 -3.23 31.12 14.17
CA MET A 849 -3.38 32.19 15.16
C MET A 849 -3.68 31.61 16.55
N ALA A 850 -4.52 30.57 16.64
CA ALA A 850 -4.71 29.81 17.87
C ALA A 850 -3.42 29.12 18.31
N GLU A 851 -2.73 28.43 17.40
CA GLU A 851 -1.47 27.74 17.71
C GLU A 851 -0.37 28.72 18.20
N SER A 852 -0.28 29.90 17.60
CA SER A 852 0.65 30.95 18.04
C SER A 852 0.40 31.39 19.49
N VAL A 853 -0.86 31.53 19.90
CA VAL A 853 -1.26 31.86 21.28
C VAL A 853 -0.99 30.68 22.23
N LEU A 854 -1.33 29.44 21.83
CA LEU A 854 -1.10 28.23 22.62
C LEU A 854 0.40 27.99 22.90
N ILE A 855 1.26 28.18 21.90
CA ILE A 855 2.71 27.99 22.02
C ILE A 855 3.39 29.15 22.76
N SER A 856 2.97 30.40 22.54
CA SER A 856 3.61 31.57 23.16
C SER A 856 3.12 31.88 24.58
N GLY A 857 1.92 31.41 24.95
CA GLY A 857 1.23 31.78 26.19
C GLY A 857 0.86 33.26 26.29
N LYS A 858 0.88 34.00 25.16
CA LYS A 858 0.65 35.45 25.10
C LYS A 858 -0.60 35.76 24.27
N PRO A 859 -1.30 36.87 24.55
CA PRO A 859 -2.35 37.37 23.67
C PRO A 859 -1.84 37.57 22.24
N ASP A 860 -2.74 37.41 21.26
CA ASP A 860 -2.41 37.73 19.89
C ASP A 860 -2.15 39.23 19.70
N SER A 861 -1.60 39.58 18.54
CA SER A 861 -1.18 40.96 18.24
C SER A 861 -2.31 41.84 17.68
N GLY A 862 -3.55 41.37 17.65
CA GLY A 862 -4.71 42.03 17.05
C GLY A 862 -4.78 41.91 15.53
N ARG A 863 -5.68 42.70 14.94
CA ARG A 863 -5.98 42.80 13.49
C ARG A 863 -4.76 43.10 12.63
N TRP A 864 -4.75 42.64 11.39
CA TRP A 864 -3.69 42.97 10.43
C TRP A 864 -4.22 43.51 9.08
N GLY A 865 -5.53 43.69 8.92
CA GLY A 865 -6.12 44.07 7.63
C GLY A 865 -5.86 42.99 6.58
N THR A 866 -5.28 43.38 5.46
CA THR A 866 -4.85 42.46 4.40
C THR A 866 -3.46 41.86 4.65
N ALA A 867 -2.74 42.31 5.67
CA ALA A 867 -1.35 41.93 5.90
C ALA A 867 -1.19 40.59 6.62
N HIS A 868 -0.19 39.81 6.23
CA HIS A 868 0.22 38.64 6.99
C HIS A 868 1.08 39.07 8.21
N PRO A 869 0.81 38.57 9.43
CA PRO A 869 1.51 39.02 10.65
C PRO A 869 3.04 38.80 10.61
N SER A 870 3.49 37.68 10.04
CA SER A 870 4.88 37.21 10.12
C SER A 870 5.66 37.24 8.80
N VAL A 871 5.06 37.77 7.71
CA VAL A 871 5.65 37.71 6.36
C VAL A 871 5.49 39.07 5.68
N VAL A 872 6.57 39.60 5.12
CA VAL A 872 6.62 40.95 4.53
C VAL A 872 7.42 40.93 3.22
N PRO A 873 6.95 41.59 2.14
CA PRO A 873 5.59 42.12 1.96
C PRO A 873 4.62 40.98 1.64
N TYR A 874 3.47 40.95 2.30
CA TYR A 874 2.37 40.04 1.98
C TYR A 874 1.06 40.72 2.38
N GLN A 875 0.57 41.64 1.54
CA GLN A 875 -0.62 42.45 1.79
C GLN A 875 -1.21 43.05 0.50
N GLY A 876 -2.34 43.73 0.64
CA GLY A 876 -2.89 44.65 -0.36
C GLY A 876 -2.21 46.02 -0.30
N PHE A 877 -1.89 46.59 -1.46
CA PHE A 877 -1.31 47.91 -1.66
C PHE A 877 -2.15 48.71 -2.66
N LYS A 878 -2.21 50.02 -2.49
CA LYS A 878 -2.95 50.89 -3.41
C LYS A 878 -2.28 51.00 -4.78
N THR A 879 -3.12 51.17 -5.80
CA THR A 879 -2.74 51.56 -7.16
C THR A 879 -3.34 52.94 -7.46
N SER A 880 -3.23 53.45 -8.69
CA SER A 880 -3.84 54.74 -9.04
C SER A 880 -5.37 54.70 -9.13
N ASP A 881 -5.97 53.51 -9.24
CA ASP A 881 -7.41 53.31 -9.49
C ASP A 881 -8.08 52.21 -8.65
N GLY A 882 -7.32 51.52 -7.78
CA GLY A 882 -7.81 50.41 -6.96
C GLY A 882 -6.73 49.88 -6.00
N ASP A 883 -6.72 48.56 -5.80
CA ASP A 883 -5.79 47.88 -4.90
C ASP A 883 -5.25 46.57 -5.53
N ILE A 884 -3.97 46.28 -5.32
CA ILE A 884 -3.30 45.05 -5.74
C ILE A 884 -2.71 44.32 -4.53
N PHE A 885 -3.00 43.02 -4.42
CA PHE A 885 -2.40 42.13 -3.44
C PHE A 885 -1.09 41.56 -3.97
N LEU A 886 -0.01 41.64 -3.18
CA LEU A 886 1.34 41.19 -3.56
C LEU A 886 1.89 40.19 -2.54
N GLY A 887 2.26 38.99 -2.99
CA GLY A 887 2.71 37.88 -2.16
C GLY A 887 4.23 37.64 -2.17
N GLY A 888 5.00 38.54 -1.56
CA GLY A 888 6.46 38.41 -1.39
C GLY A 888 6.88 37.39 -0.33
N ALA A 889 6.30 36.18 -0.37
CA ALA A 889 6.28 35.24 0.77
C ALA A 889 7.63 34.64 1.21
N ASN A 890 8.70 34.88 0.45
CA ASN A 890 10.08 34.50 0.78
C ASN A 890 11.06 35.41 0.03
N ASP A 891 12.34 35.31 0.34
CA ASP A 891 13.37 36.23 -0.17
C ASP A 891 13.52 36.18 -1.70
N ARG A 892 13.26 35.03 -2.34
CA ARG A 892 13.22 34.91 -3.81
C ARG A 892 12.05 35.70 -4.41
N LEU A 893 10.86 35.56 -3.85
CA LEU A 893 9.66 36.27 -4.29
C LEU A 893 9.78 37.79 -4.03
N PHE A 894 10.38 38.18 -2.90
CA PHE A 894 10.70 39.59 -2.65
C PHE A 894 11.69 40.14 -3.70
N GLY A 895 12.73 39.39 -4.07
CA GLY A 895 13.64 39.78 -5.14
C GLY A 895 12.95 40.04 -6.49
N ILE A 896 12.02 39.16 -6.88
CA ILE A 896 11.20 39.33 -8.10
C ILE A 896 10.31 40.59 -8.01
N LEU A 897 9.69 40.83 -6.86
CA LEU A 897 8.90 42.05 -6.66
C LEU A 897 9.77 43.31 -6.77
N CYS A 898 10.94 43.34 -6.14
CA CYS A 898 11.89 44.45 -6.25
C CYS A 898 12.31 44.71 -7.71
N GLU A 899 12.58 43.65 -8.48
CA GLU A 899 12.87 43.77 -9.92
C GLU A 899 11.71 44.41 -10.68
N LYS A 900 10.48 43.91 -10.47
CA LYS A 900 9.27 44.38 -11.17
C LYS A 900 8.82 45.79 -10.78
N LEU A 901 9.14 46.25 -9.57
CA LEU A 901 8.98 47.65 -9.15
C LEU A 901 10.07 48.58 -9.73
N GLY A 902 11.11 48.04 -10.39
CA GLY A 902 12.26 48.81 -10.86
C GLY A 902 13.20 49.25 -9.73
N LYS A 903 13.23 48.47 -8.64
CA LYS A 903 13.91 48.74 -7.36
C LYS A 903 14.76 47.54 -6.91
N SER A 904 15.46 46.91 -7.84
CA SER A 904 16.25 45.69 -7.59
C SER A 904 17.27 45.85 -6.45
N GLU A 905 17.71 47.08 -6.16
CA GLU A 905 18.59 47.41 -5.03
C GLU A 905 17.99 47.07 -3.67
N TRP A 906 16.67 47.16 -3.48
CA TRP A 906 16.01 46.86 -2.20
C TRP A 906 16.19 45.40 -1.78
N SER A 907 16.29 44.47 -2.73
CA SER A 907 16.56 43.05 -2.45
C SER A 907 17.93 42.78 -1.81
N LYS A 908 18.86 43.76 -1.91
CA LYS A 908 20.23 43.69 -1.40
C LYS A 908 20.48 44.63 -0.22
N ASP A 909 19.49 45.44 0.16
CA ASP A 909 19.59 46.32 1.33
C ASP A 909 19.64 45.45 2.61
N PRO A 910 20.63 45.67 3.52
CA PRO A 910 20.68 44.98 4.81
C PRO A 910 19.39 45.04 5.62
N LYS A 911 18.55 46.06 5.46
CA LYS A 911 17.23 46.17 6.10
C LYS A 911 16.20 45.16 5.56
N TYR A 912 16.34 44.67 4.33
CA TYR A 912 15.29 43.93 3.62
C TYR A 912 15.73 42.56 3.07
N VAL A 913 17.01 42.21 3.19
CA VAL A 913 17.61 40.99 2.60
C VAL A 913 16.93 39.68 3.05
N THR A 914 16.45 39.57 4.29
CA THR A 914 15.67 38.41 4.77
C THR A 914 14.29 38.83 5.29
N ASN A 915 13.33 37.91 5.28
CA ASN A 915 11.99 38.16 5.83
C ASN A 915 12.02 38.69 7.28
N ASN A 916 12.95 38.23 8.12
CA ASN A 916 13.06 38.70 9.50
C ASN A 916 13.45 40.18 9.58
N GLU A 917 14.36 40.65 8.71
CA GLU A 917 14.70 42.08 8.64
C GLU A 917 13.57 42.89 8.01
N ARG A 918 12.86 42.35 7.00
CA ARG A 918 11.64 42.97 6.45
C ARG A 918 10.52 43.11 7.47
N VAL A 919 10.34 42.13 8.36
CA VAL A 919 9.38 42.20 9.48
C VAL A 919 9.77 43.30 10.48
N ARG A 920 11.07 43.47 10.78
CA ARG A 920 11.56 44.56 11.67
C ARG A 920 11.40 45.94 11.04
N ASN A 921 11.67 46.06 9.74
CA ASN A 921 11.62 47.32 8.99
C ASN A 921 10.31 47.48 8.20
N ARG A 922 9.24 46.78 8.62
CA ARG A 922 7.98 46.61 7.86
C ARG A 922 7.44 47.92 7.31
N LYS A 923 7.21 48.90 8.19
CA LYS A 923 6.51 50.14 7.85
C LYS A 923 7.24 50.94 6.78
N GLU A 924 8.57 51.01 6.86
CA GLU A 924 9.41 51.68 5.86
C GLU A 924 9.30 50.99 4.49
N LEU A 925 9.40 49.65 4.45
CA LEU A 925 9.33 48.90 3.20
C LEU A 925 7.94 48.93 2.56
N GLU A 926 6.88 48.81 3.37
CA GLU A 926 5.50 48.81 2.87
C GLU A 926 5.12 50.19 2.30
N ASP A 927 5.52 51.28 2.96
CA ASP A 927 5.31 52.65 2.45
C ASP A 927 6.09 52.91 1.15
N LEU A 928 7.31 52.37 1.03
CA LEU A 928 8.10 52.42 -0.21
C LEU A 928 7.44 51.64 -1.36
N ILE A 929 6.88 50.46 -1.09
CA ILE A 929 6.16 49.67 -2.10
C ILE A 929 4.88 50.40 -2.52
N GLU A 930 4.07 50.91 -1.59
CA GLU A 930 2.82 51.62 -1.92
C GLU A 930 3.07 52.89 -2.75
N ALA A 931 4.16 53.60 -2.46
CA ALA A 931 4.59 54.76 -3.22
C ALA A 931 4.97 54.44 -4.67
N GLU A 932 5.44 53.22 -4.96
CA GLU A 932 5.65 52.74 -6.33
C GLU A 932 4.35 52.21 -6.96
N THR A 933 3.56 51.40 -6.26
CA THR A 933 2.32 50.81 -6.81
C THR A 933 1.27 51.86 -7.16
N THR A 934 1.19 52.96 -6.40
CA THR A 934 0.24 54.07 -6.68
C THR A 934 0.52 54.79 -8.02
N LYS A 935 1.68 54.58 -8.66
CA LYS A 935 2.07 55.27 -9.91
C LYS A 935 1.43 54.73 -11.19
N ARG A 936 0.75 53.58 -11.12
CA ARG A 936 0.09 52.92 -12.27
C ARG A 936 -1.27 52.38 -11.85
N THR A 937 -2.11 52.13 -12.85
CA THR A 937 -3.39 51.45 -12.67
C THR A 937 -3.19 50.01 -12.21
N THR A 938 -4.25 49.43 -11.65
CA THR A 938 -4.27 48.02 -11.24
C THR A 938 -3.99 47.10 -12.43
N GLN A 939 -4.60 47.39 -13.58
CA GLN A 939 -4.44 46.60 -14.81
C GLN A 939 -2.99 46.62 -15.32
N GLU A 940 -2.34 47.79 -15.38
CA GLU A 940 -0.93 47.89 -15.77
C GLU A 940 -0.01 47.06 -14.85
N TRP A 941 -0.31 46.97 -13.55
CA TRP A 941 0.45 46.11 -12.64
C TRP A 941 0.22 44.62 -12.87
N LEU A 942 -1.01 44.19 -13.17
CA LEU A 942 -1.27 42.80 -13.54
C LEU A 942 -0.44 42.42 -14.77
N GLU A 943 -0.39 43.28 -15.79
CA GLU A 943 0.39 43.07 -17.02
C GLU A 943 1.91 43.05 -16.77
N ILE A 944 2.43 43.92 -15.89
CA ILE A 944 3.86 43.93 -15.51
C ILE A 944 4.26 42.65 -14.78
N LEU A 945 3.37 42.11 -13.94
CA LEU A 945 3.63 40.95 -13.09
C LEU A 945 3.32 39.61 -13.81
N GLU A 946 2.64 39.64 -14.95
CA GLU A 946 2.34 38.46 -15.76
C GLU A 946 3.60 37.65 -16.11
N GLY A 947 3.50 36.33 -15.97
CA GLY A 947 4.62 35.39 -16.17
C GLY A 947 5.81 35.53 -15.19
N SER A 948 5.79 36.44 -14.20
CA SER A 948 6.93 36.70 -13.31
C SER A 948 7.24 35.58 -12.31
N GLY A 949 6.27 34.70 -12.03
CA GLY A 949 6.34 33.71 -10.95
C GLY A 949 6.18 34.30 -9.53
N LEU A 950 5.83 35.59 -9.41
CA LEU A 950 5.31 36.19 -8.18
C LEU A 950 3.81 35.89 -8.04
N PRO A 951 3.29 35.57 -6.83
CA PRO A 951 1.86 35.60 -6.55
C PRO A 951 1.35 37.06 -6.43
N TYR A 952 0.36 37.43 -7.25
CA TYR A 952 -0.33 38.72 -7.19
C TYR A 952 -1.81 38.56 -7.60
N ALA A 953 -2.66 39.51 -7.23
CA ALA A 953 -4.05 39.59 -7.67
C ALA A 953 -4.61 41.01 -7.49
N ALA A 954 -5.55 41.44 -8.33
CA ALA A 954 -6.37 42.62 -8.05
C ALA A 954 -7.37 42.33 -6.92
N VAL A 955 -7.62 43.31 -6.05
CA VAL A 955 -8.66 43.22 -5.01
C VAL A 955 -10.01 43.58 -5.63
N ASN A 956 -10.73 42.57 -6.12
CA ASN A 956 -12.02 42.75 -6.78
C ASN A 956 -13.18 42.90 -5.80
N ASP A 957 -14.21 43.66 -6.17
CA ASP A 957 -15.53 43.57 -5.56
C ASP A 957 -16.28 42.29 -6.00
N VAL A 958 -17.48 42.07 -5.48
CA VAL A 958 -18.29 40.88 -5.81
C VAL A 958 -18.74 40.87 -7.28
N LEU A 959 -19.09 42.02 -7.87
CA LEU A 959 -19.55 42.11 -9.26
C LEU A 959 -18.39 41.87 -10.25
N GLY A 960 -17.22 42.41 -9.95
CA GLY A 960 -15.95 42.12 -10.65
C GLY A 960 -15.60 40.64 -10.54
N THR A 961 -15.67 40.06 -9.34
CA THR A 961 -15.43 38.62 -9.11
C THR A 961 -16.37 37.73 -9.93
N LEU A 962 -17.66 38.05 -10.00
CA LEU A 962 -18.65 37.33 -10.81
C LEU A 962 -18.43 37.52 -12.33
N ASN A 963 -17.84 38.65 -12.74
CA ASN A 963 -17.53 38.96 -14.13
C ASN A 963 -16.13 38.56 -14.59
N HIS A 964 -15.23 38.19 -13.67
CA HIS A 964 -13.84 37.85 -13.94
C HIS A 964 -13.74 36.71 -14.97
N GLU A 965 -12.78 36.80 -15.90
CA GLU A 965 -12.64 35.85 -17.00
C GLU A 965 -12.48 34.42 -16.50
N HIS A 966 -11.65 34.21 -15.47
CA HIS A 966 -11.50 32.91 -14.83
C HIS A 966 -12.82 32.37 -14.24
N THR A 967 -13.63 33.22 -13.57
CA THR A 967 -14.94 32.82 -13.01
C THR A 967 -15.89 32.34 -14.10
N LYS A 968 -15.93 33.04 -15.23
CA LYS A 968 -16.71 32.69 -16.43
C LYS A 968 -16.18 31.40 -17.07
N ALA A 969 -14.88 31.31 -17.33
CA ALA A 969 -14.23 30.14 -17.93
C ALA A 969 -14.36 28.85 -17.09
N ARG A 970 -14.48 28.99 -15.76
CA ARG A 970 -14.73 27.88 -14.82
C ARG A 970 -16.21 27.52 -14.66
N GLY A 971 -17.10 28.19 -15.37
CA GLY A 971 -18.55 27.94 -15.33
C GLY A 971 -19.18 28.19 -13.97
N MET A 972 -18.66 29.15 -13.20
CA MET A 972 -19.05 29.38 -11.80
C MET A 972 -20.35 30.16 -11.63
N VAL A 973 -20.77 30.93 -12.63
CA VAL A 973 -22.11 31.53 -12.70
C VAL A 973 -22.92 30.75 -13.72
N GLN A 974 -24.08 30.23 -13.31
CA GLN A 974 -25.00 29.47 -14.15
C GLN A 974 -26.37 30.15 -14.17
N GLU A 975 -27.06 30.08 -15.30
CA GLU A 975 -28.44 30.56 -15.44
C GLU A 975 -29.40 29.36 -15.31
N ILE A 976 -30.49 29.55 -14.57
CA ILE A 976 -31.54 28.54 -14.35
C ILE A 976 -32.92 29.19 -14.43
N ASP A 977 -33.91 28.44 -14.89
CA ASP A 977 -35.31 28.87 -14.86
C ASP A 977 -35.93 28.58 -13.48
N HIS A 978 -36.39 29.62 -12.80
CA HIS A 978 -37.14 29.52 -11.54
C HIS A 978 -38.66 29.59 -11.83
N PRO A 979 -39.50 28.71 -11.25
CA PRO A 979 -40.91 28.59 -11.64
C PRO A 979 -41.71 29.90 -11.57
N SER A 980 -41.46 30.73 -10.55
CA SER A 980 -42.14 32.01 -10.37
C SER A 980 -41.32 33.25 -10.77
N CYS A 981 -40.00 33.13 -10.97
CA CYS A 981 -39.11 34.28 -11.23
C CYS A 981 -38.48 34.27 -12.64
N GLY A 982 -38.76 33.25 -13.46
CA GLY A 982 -38.13 33.04 -14.76
C GLY A 982 -36.61 32.84 -14.67
N PRO A 983 -35.85 33.21 -15.71
CA PRO A 983 -34.38 33.07 -15.70
C PRO A 983 -33.73 33.87 -14.56
N ILE A 984 -32.93 33.19 -13.74
CA ILE A 984 -32.11 33.76 -12.65
C ILE A 984 -30.68 33.21 -12.71
N LYS A 985 -29.72 33.98 -12.19
CA LYS A 985 -28.30 33.56 -12.12
C LYS A 985 -27.93 33.11 -10.71
N VAL A 986 -27.21 31.99 -10.63
CA VAL A 986 -26.83 31.31 -9.39
C VAL A 986 -25.39 30.78 -9.46
N LEU A 987 -24.79 30.48 -8.29
CA LEU A 987 -23.43 29.95 -8.21
C LEU A 987 -23.39 28.42 -8.39
N SER A 988 -22.54 27.98 -9.32
CA SER A 988 -22.21 26.57 -9.59
C SER A 988 -21.52 25.90 -8.40
N PRO A 989 -21.61 24.57 -8.24
CA PRO A 989 -20.72 23.82 -7.36
C PRO A 989 -19.23 24.07 -7.70
N PRO A 990 -18.37 24.35 -6.70
CA PRO A 990 -16.98 24.78 -6.95
C PRO A 990 -16.05 23.63 -7.35
N VAL A 991 -16.30 22.41 -6.86
CA VAL A 991 -15.48 21.24 -7.17
C VAL A 991 -15.83 20.71 -8.56
N LYS A 992 -14.81 20.50 -9.40
CA LYS A 992 -14.95 19.84 -10.71
C LYS A 992 -14.27 18.47 -10.61
N TYR A 993 -14.99 17.40 -10.92
CA TYR A 993 -14.51 16.03 -10.78
C TYR A 993 -14.07 15.51 -12.15
N SER A 994 -13.10 14.59 -12.19
CA SER A 994 -12.68 13.95 -13.45
C SER A 994 -13.71 12.96 -14.00
N ASN A 995 -14.49 12.35 -13.11
CA ASN A 995 -15.36 11.19 -13.39
C ASN A 995 -16.85 11.46 -13.10
N ALA A 996 -17.21 12.69 -12.72
CA ALA A 996 -18.57 13.09 -12.35
C ALA A 996 -18.81 14.57 -12.68
N ASP A 997 -20.07 14.96 -12.88
CA ASP A 997 -20.45 16.35 -13.14
C ASP A 997 -21.48 16.85 -12.11
N PRO A 998 -21.06 17.56 -11.05
CA PRO A 998 -21.95 18.18 -10.07
C PRO A 998 -22.66 19.41 -10.66
N SER A 999 -23.82 19.18 -11.28
CA SER A 999 -24.65 20.24 -11.88
C SER A 999 -25.77 20.75 -10.96
N ILE A 1000 -26.33 21.92 -11.30
CA ILE A 1000 -27.60 22.42 -10.75
C ILE A 1000 -28.73 21.81 -11.59
N ARG A 1001 -29.72 21.17 -10.95
CA ARG A 1001 -30.66 20.26 -11.64
C ARG A 1001 -32.12 20.55 -11.30
N SER A 1002 -32.38 21.15 -10.13
CA SER A 1002 -33.63 21.84 -9.85
C SER A 1002 -33.34 23.25 -9.31
N PRO A 1003 -34.18 24.23 -9.64
CA PRO A 1003 -34.15 25.53 -8.98
C PRO A 1003 -34.44 25.40 -7.47
N PRO A 1004 -34.17 26.45 -6.68
CA PRO A 1004 -34.73 26.57 -5.34
C PRO A 1004 -36.26 26.40 -5.40
N PRO A 1005 -36.88 25.61 -4.50
CA PRO A 1005 -38.29 25.29 -4.61
C PRO A 1005 -39.19 26.41 -4.04
N LEU A 1006 -40.41 26.52 -4.58
CA LEU A 1006 -41.49 27.29 -3.95
C LEU A 1006 -41.88 26.66 -2.61
N LEU A 1007 -42.54 27.44 -1.74
CA LEU A 1007 -43.02 26.95 -0.46
C LEU A 1007 -43.97 25.76 -0.66
N GLY A 1008 -43.62 24.61 -0.09
CA GLY A 1008 -44.44 23.40 -0.12
C GLY A 1008 -44.58 22.75 -1.50
N GLU A 1009 -43.81 23.17 -2.51
CA GLU A 1009 -43.95 22.75 -3.91
C GLU A 1009 -44.01 21.22 -4.11
N HIS A 1010 -43.28 20.47 -3.27
CA HIS A 1010 -43.14 19.02 -3.39
C HIS A 1010 -43.92 18.27 -2.31
N THR A 1011 -44.81 18.94 -1.56
CA THR A 1011 -45.55 18.36 -0.43
C THR A 1011 -46.32 17.11 -0.83
N ASP A 1012 -47.14 17.18 -1.89
CA ASP A 1012 -47.95 16.06 -2.35
C ASP A 1012 -47.05 14.92 -2.89
N GLU A 1013 -46.00 15.25 -3.65
CA GLU A 1013 -45.03 14.27 -4.15
C GLU A 1013 -44.36 13.49 -3.02
N ILE A 1014 -43.93 14.18 -1.96
CA ILE A 1014 -43.22 13.57 -0.83
C ILE A 1014 -44.18 12.72 0.03
N LEU A 1015 -45.40 13.20 0.28
CA LEU A 1015 -46.39 12.46 1.07
C LEU A 1015 -46.88 11.21 0.32
N GLU A 1016 -47.05 11.25 -1.00
CA GLU A 1016 -47.38 10.07 -1.81
C GLU A 1016 -46.18 9.11 -1.94
N SER A 1017 -45.00 9.60 -2.32
CA SER A 1017 -43.87 8.75 -2.77
C SER A 1017 -42.83 8.36 -1.71
N VAL A 1018 -42.86 9.00 -0.53
CA VAL A 1018 -41.95 8.72 0.60
C VAL A 1018 -42.72 8.23 1.82
N VAL A 1019 -43.87 8.82 2.11
CA VAL A 1019 -44.71 8.46 3.29
C VAL A 1019 -45.80 7.44 2.93
N GLY A 1020 -46.24 7.38 1.66
CA GLY A 1020 -47.26 6.43 1.20
C GLY A 1020 -48.70 6.83 1.52
N LEU A 1021 -48.98 8.13 1.71
CA LEU A 1021 -50.33 8.62 1.98
C LEU A 1021 -51.18 8.70 0.70
N GLY A 1022 -52.46 8.36 0.81
CA GLY A 1022 -53.43 8.54 -0.28
C GLY A 1022 -53.91 9.99 -0.42
N LYS A 1023 -54.30 10.39 -1.64
CA LYS A 1023 -54.74 11.75 -1.99
C LYS A 1023 -55.78 12.36 -1.05
N GLU A 1024 -56.79 11.57 -0.66
CA GLU A 1024 -57.83 12.02 0.29
C GLU A 1024 -57.25 12.41 1.66
N ARG A 1025 -56.28 11.64 2.15
CA ARG A 1025 -55.58 11.92 3.42
C ARG A 1025 -54.74 13.19 3.31
N ILE A 1026 -54.06 13.41 2.18
CA ILE A 1026 -53.26 14.62 1.93
C ILE A 1026 -54.16 15.86 1.91
N GLN A 1027 -55.30 15.81 1.20
CA GLN A 1027 -56.28 16.91 1.19
C GLN A 1027 -56.86 17.19 2.59
N ASN A 1028 -57.11 16.17 3.40
CA ASN A 1028 -57.52 16.34 4.81
C ASN A 1028 -56.45 17.04 5.65
N LEU A 1029 -55.16 16.75 5.43
CA LEU A 1029 -54.04 17.39 6.14
C LEU A 1029 -53.86 18.85 5.73
N LYS A 1030 -54.03 19.19 4.45
CA LYS A 1030 -54.05 20.59 3.96
C LYS A 1030 -55.20 21.38 4.56
N ALA A 1031 -56.42 20.84 4.54
CA ALA A 1031 -57.61 21.48 5.10
C ALA A 1031 -57.51 21.76 6.62
N LYS A 1032 -56.58 21.09 7.32
CA LYS A 1032 -56.26 21.31 8.73
C LYS A 1032 -55.06 22.23 8.99
N GLY A 1033 -54.35 22.68 7.96
CA GLY A 1033 -53.08 23.42 8.10
C GLY A 1033 -51.90 22.58 8.61
N VAL A 1034 -52.00 21.25 8.56
CA VAL A 1034 -50.88 20.36 8.94
C VAL A 1034 -49.76 20.42 7.91
N VAL A 1035 -50.13 20.57 6.63
CA VAL A 1035 -49.24 20.69 5.47
C VAL A 1035 -49.73 21.77 4.51
N ALA A 1036 -48.83 22.25 3.63
CA ALA A 1036 -49.12 23.25 2.59
C ALA A 1036 -49.87 22.64 1.39
#